data_AF-A0A8J9ZMX2-F1
#
_entry.id   AF-A0A8J9ZMX2-F1
#
_cell.length_a   1.000
_cell.length_b   1.000
_cell.length_c   1.000
_cell.angle_alpha   90.00
_cell.angle_beta   90.00
_cell.angle_gamma   90.00
#
_symmetry.space_group_name_H-M   'P 1'
#
loop_
_entity.id
_entity.type
_entity.pdbx_description
1 polymer ?
#
loop_
_entity_poly.entity_id
_entity_poly.type
_entity_poly.pdbx_seq_one_letter_code
_entity_poly.pdbx_strand_id
1 'polypeptide(L)'
;MALKTGHWLPHSTLRRVTLLVIVLATVIILLTNIGLDYVRHVFPQSVTSFSASCQAEVTAPPIVLVDAVFPVKIQVLRGNIKYIPRSNATVRFSPGNTAHVQTVTLYYGVGTTNLTISKAGVLQLSVTVETTGDHAPTETCQASVRIKAAHLSDREVGYRLIRKGTLEGDALEWSAGFVLVEGPVTVPKSATLVVDPGVFTLLHSGASINVLGKAAIGAPAGQPVVFTVHPNESGERSPWGGLQFGRNSLGALHNTWLTQGGASADQHSRFATSNAGVVLSVEEGAEVDFSGGGVVDNAGPGVRGTRCTIKLKNMTISRCRNGGYVQQATVTMENVYVIEISRNHVASSQPIGDGFAFNQPQQSSADKALSRISNSVFTGGGGVGIAISGTSLNLESTIVEDFSKACVSTSGRVNTVTIHNSIMRSCSVGLRAKDDGKQNVHVTNSVMVQNEVGVWYGDRDAPTSESGTFILKNSVAMENSAKNLRVFSGGLEQPDTDIGARNVKLTCFFVSRGSAVETSRTTFSIKPSASCQQPKIHLAHSGCDFAMDLLPSKCLLSDYTPQGKRTHIQLQRLDLCRDCCKNASSLEFEDNYGPLSMRNIRDMKRATIYTGKPNEGCGVTFSTDLYQHIDSDCIVQKVHVKSAYSDVTHYQGESHLRELKVHYLDRVMHTNLTAKSFGVIVDFSHIPDRSSSALIKSSMSCPYSQRNTPLSAFVTEFLPNIGIYTRMTVKLAELAHPNNFHKYVAFLYIGNCMKSKHSDFVNMDTNNYVLIDNDRCLVPDRVGDGDIPAGYRYRLTRLYEILFTNQHVCQVPDDMITRLKEMNAVSSQAPSLGTQFRKEVESHPAMAPLVLKEDPEIYEELDGRVSILVSEYNAICEGANTDRFDSSLRKVYKTSPITESYLVDGRDYILAKFVDGTVAYLKVVGGEMREDVDGYVVNGGLAELVAYHLDRLLGMGRVAVAAARRLRLDETVPINGVINEKWEVLEDFDGKKDTLGRYLTDAEAKTTSRSIQWIARHLQKSQHEVYHSLDVVVVGKVKSQKENVELHPQVREFFKHSADFVNLENVGVTRQMLRDLANIFVFDFLIHNPSRKKLATSELRFVTDGNDKAFWPDVSIKACDAILKCPALLQPEGTRASTEKHDACPKICPNTDVIPSDQFVNCRFTVQTFSTLKRFNVGKGYDRLLSSKLRQSLMNETIDIDSFKSYFGKANLYEGLGARFFRLTQHMKKCMVRFGNGIFI
;
A
#
# COMPACT_ATOMS: atom_id res chain seq x y z
N MET A 1 -30.72 104.23 44.25
CA MET A 1 -32.11 104.51 44.64
C MET A 1 -33.04 103.55 43.90
N ALA A 2 -34.08 103.09 44.57
CA ALA A 2 -34.77 101.83 44.33
C ALA A 2 -35.89 101.86 43.27
N LEU A 3 -36.24 100.64 42.84
CA LEU A 3 -37.58 100.09 42.56
C LEU A 3 -38.42 100.57 41.35
N LYS A 4 -38.75 99.55 40.53
CA LYS A 4 -40.04 99.19 39.91
C LYS A 4 -41.00 100.30 39.43
N THR A 5 -41.38 100.18 38.16
CA THR A 5 -42.69 99.75 37.57
C THR A 5 -42.60 100.07 36.06
N GLY A 6 -43.08 99.33 35.06
CA GLY A 6 -44.06 98.26 34.94
C GLY A 6 -45.19 98.75 34.03
N HIS A 7 -45.34 98.27 32.79
CA HIS A 7 -46.61 98.23 32.06
C HIS A 7 -46.63 97.24 30.88
N TRP A 8 -47.83 96.67 30.67
CA TRP A 8 -48.21 95.54 29.81
C TRP A 8 -48.74 95.98 28.43
N LEU A 9 -48.62 95.11 27.42
CA LEU A 9 -49.30 95.19 26.10
C LEU A 9 -49.86 93.79 25.70
N PRO A 10 -50.86 93.71 24.79
CA PRO A 10 -51.81 92.60 24.70
C PRO A 10 -51.36 91.42 23.81
N HIS A 11 -51.96 90.27 24.10
CA HIS A 11 -51.49 88.90 23.77
C HIS A 11 -51.64 88.43 22.31
N SER A 12 -52.22 89.23 21.40
CA SER A 12 -52.48 88.80 20.00
C SER A 12 -51.36 89.16 19.01
N THR A 13 -50.58 90.21 19.30
CA THR A 13 -49.42 90.60 18.49
C THR A 13 -48.19 89.76 18.82
N LEU A 14 -48.06 89.28 20.06
CA LEU A 14 -46.93 88.45 20.48
C LEU A 14 -46.92 87.12 19.71
N ARG A 15 -48.07 86.48 19.45
CA ARG A 15 -48.08 85.20 18.74
C ARG A 15 -47.66 85.31 17.27
N ARG A 16 -47.95 86.42 16.59
CA ARG A 16 -47.49 86.66 15.20
C ARG A 16 -46.03 87.10 15.14
N VAL A 17 -45.57 87.90 16.10
CA VAL A 17 -44.16 88.32 16.16
C VAL A 17 -43.27 87.17 16.62
N THR A 18 -43.68 86.32 17.56
CA THR A 18 -42.88 85.14 17.95
C THR A 18 -42.84 84.10 16.84
N LEU A 19 -43.92 83.89 16.07
CA LEU A 19 -43.86 82.99 14.92
C LEU A 19 -42.99 83.59 13.79
N LEU A 20 -43.09 84.89 13.54
CA LEU A 20 -42.24 85.57 12.56
C LEU A 20 -40.77 85.56 13.00
N VAL A 21 -40.46 85.77 14.28
CA VAL A 21 -39.09 85.74 14.81
C VAL A 21 -38.56 84.32 14.86
N ILE A 22 -39.38 83.31 15.14
CA ILE A 22 -38.95 81.91 15.05
C ILE A 22 -38.71 81.52 13.60
N VAL A 23 -39.57 81.92 12.66
CA VAL A 23 -39.40 81.66 11.22
C VAL A 23 -38.21 82.47 10.67
N LEU A 24 -38.02 83.73 11.07
CA LEU A 24 -36.88 84.53 10.64
C LEU A 24 -35.59 84.04 11.30
N ALA A 25 -35.61 83.59 12.55
CA ALA A 25 -34.45 83.00 13.20
C ALA A 25 -34.15 81.62 12.62
N THR A 26 -35.14 80.80 12.25
CA THR A 26 -34.88 79.53 11.53
C THR A 26 -34.42 79.79 10.11
N VAL A 27 -34.94 80.79 9.41
CA VAL A 27 -34.49 81.17 8.06
C VAL A 27 -33.12 81.83 8.09
N ILE A 28 -32.79 82.63 9.11
CA ILE A 28 -31.45 83.19 9.30
C ILE A 28 -30.48 82.10 9.76
N ILE A 29 -30.85 81.20 10.68
CA ILE A 29 -30.03 80.03 11.04
C ILE A 29 -29.84 79.10 9.84
N LEU A 30 -30.85 78.93 8.98
CA LEU A 30 -30.69 78.22 7.71
C LEU A 30 -29.77 78.99 6.76
N LEU A 31 -29.97 80.30 6.56
CA LEU A 31 -29.21 81.11 5.59
C LEU A 31 -27.77 81.41 6.04
N THR A 32 -27.49 81.53 7.35
CA THR A 32 -26.12 81.69 7.88
C THR A 32 -25.38 80.35 8.00
N ASN A 33 -26.08 79.21 8.10
CA ASN A 33 -25.46 77.88 7.94
C ASN A 33 -25.32 77.44 6.47
N ILE A 34 -25.88 78.17 5.50
CA ILE A 34 -25.73 77.88 4.06
C ILE A 34 -24.44 78.51 3.49
N GLY A 35 -23.70 79.31 4.27
CA GLY A 35 -22.54 80.07 3.81
C GLY A 35 -21.15 79.44 3.99
N LEU A 36 -20.99 78.33 4.70
CA LEU A 36 -19.68 77.67 4.90
C LEU A 36 -19.85 76.14 4.83
N ASP A 37 -18.99 75.50 4.01
CA ASP A 37 -18.81 74.06 3.81
C ASP A 37 -19.94 73.25 3.16
N TYR A 38 -20.34 73.62 1.94
CA TYR A 38 -21.00 72.68 1.01
C TYR A 38 -19.97 71.74 0.34
N VAL A 39 -19.15 71.04 1.12
CA VAL A 39 -18.52 69.81 0.64
C VAL A 39 -19.61 68.74 0.73
N ARG A 40 -20.24 68.42 -0.41
CA ARG A 40 -21.14 67.26 -0.52
C ARG A 40 -20.46 66.06 0.14
N HIS A 41 -21.03 65.57 1.24
CA HIS A 41 -20.63 64.31 1.84
C HIS A 41 -20.77 63.22 0.77
N VAL A 42 -19.64 62.87 0.14
CA VAL A 42 -19.55 61.70 -0.72
C VAL A 42 -19.70 60.53 0.24
N PHE A 43 -20.75 59.72 0.11
CA PHE A 43 -20.89 58.50 0.90
C PHE A 43 -19.82 57.48 0.46
N PRO A 44 -19.32 56.59 1.35
CA PRO A 44 -18.48 55.48 0.94
C PRO A 44 -19.23 54.63 -0.09
N GLN A 45 -18.76 54.62 -1.34
CA GLN A 45 -19.25 53.70 -2.36
C GLN A 45 -18.48 52.39 -2.26
N SER A 46 -18.84 51.52 -1.31
CA SER A 46 -18.52 50.08 -1.45
C SER A 46 -19.51 49.46 -2.43
N VAL A 47 -19.20 49.51 -3.72
CA VAL A 47 -20.06 48.91 -4.73
C VAL A 47 -19.68 47.44 -4.88
N THR A 48 -20.58 46.58 -4.39
CA THR A 48 -20.57 45.14 -4.61
C THR A 48 -21.42 44.85 -5.86
N SER A 49 -20.85 44.20 -6.87
CA SER A 49 -21.65 43.57 -7.94
C SER A 49 -21.55 42.06 -7.77
N PHE A 50 -22.69 41.36 -7.77
CA PHE A 50 -22.78 39.96 -7.38
C PHE A 50 -22.82 39.03 -8.59
N SER A 51 -21.85 38.12 -8.69
CA SER A 51 -22.17 36.74 -9.08
C SER A 51 -22.50 35.98 -7.79
N ALA A 52 -23.40 34.98 -7.83
CA ALA A 52 -23.80 34.27 -6.61
C ALA A 52 -22.65 33.49 -5.94
N SER A 53 -21.55 33.23 -6.66
CA SER A 53 -20.43 32.40 -6.20
C SER A 53 -19.26 33.20 -5.60
N CYS A 54 -19.04 34.45 -6.03
CA CYS A 54 -17.90 35.27 -5.61
C CYS A 54 -18.27 36.72 -5.26
N GLN A 55 -17.56 37.32 -4.29
CA GLN A 55 -17.70 38.72 -3.92
C GLN A 55 -16.32 39.36 -3.76
N ALA A 56 -16.07 40.45 -4.48
CA ALA A 56 -14.87 41.29 -4.32
C ALA A 56 -15.24 42.67 -3.79
N GLU A 57 -14.37 43.24 -2.96
CA GLU A 57 -14.43 44.61 -2.47
C GLU A 57 -13.21 45.39 -2.98
N VAL A 58 -13.47 46.61 -3.44
CA VAL A 58 -12.44 47.54 -3.87
C VAL A 58 -12.51 48.77 -2.98
N THR A 59 -11.47 48.99 -2.17
CA THR A 59 -11.37 50.16 -1.32
C THR A 59 -10.46 51.18 -1.98
N ALA A 60 -10.99 52.36 -2.28
CA ALA A 60 -10.27 53.51 -2.83
C ALA A 60 -10.83 54.81 -2.23
N PRO A 61 -10.02 55.89 -2.15
CA PRO A 61 -10.51 57.21 -1.77
C PRO A 61 -11.50 57.76 -2.81
N PRO A 62 -12.59 58.43 -2.38
CA PRO A 62 -13.65 58.89 -3.28
C PRO A 62 -13.23 60.08 -4.16
N ILE A 63 -12.30 60.91 -3.67
CA ILE A 63 -11.75 62.06 -4.37
C ILE A 63 -10.22 61.97 -4.28
N VAL A 64 -9.53 62.21 -5.40
CA VAL A 64 -8.06 62.18 -5.47
C VAL A 64 -7.53 63.37 -6.26
N LEU A 65 -6.32 63.79 -5.95
CA LEU A 65 -5.63 64.83 -6.70
C LEU A 65 -5.05 64.23 -7.99
N VAL A 66 -5.11 64.98 -9.10
CA VAL A 66 -4.42 64.62 -10.34
C VAL A 66 -2.93 64.39 -10.09
N ASP A 67 -2.39 63.31 -10.64
CA ASP A 67 -1.01 62.82 -10.47
C ASP A 67 -0.61 62.35 -9.05
N ALA A 68 -1.49 62.52 -8.06
CA ALA A 68 -1.27 61.96 -6.73
C ALA A 68 -1.47 60.44 -6.73
N VAL A 69 -0.66 59.76 -5.92
CA VAL A 69 -0.73 58.31 -5.74
C VAL A 69 -1.78 57.99 -4.71
N PHE A 70 -2.70 57.09 -5.06
CA PHE A 70 -3.65 56.56 -4.10
C PHE A 70 -3.65 55.03 -4.12
N PRO A 71 -3.86 54.40 -2.95
CA PRO A 71 -3.92 52.96 -2.84
C PRO A 71 -5.29 52.45 -3.26
N VAL A 72 -5.26 51.27 -3.87
CA VAL A 72 -6.43 50.44 -4.13
C VAL A 72 -6.20 49.10 -3.49
N LYS A 73 -7.08 48.73 -2.56
CA LYS A 73 -7.14 47.38 -2.00
C LYS A 73 -8.18 46.57 -2.75
N ILE A 74 -7.80 45.38 -3.17
CA ILE A 74 -8.69 44.39 -3.77
C ILE A 74 -8.78 43.24 -2.77
N GLN A 75 -10.00 42.94 -2.32
CA GLN A 75 -10.24 41.87 -1.36
C GLN A 75 -11.40 40.99 -1.82
N VAL A 76 -11.13 39.71 -2.01
CA VAL A 76 -12.16 38.70 -2.26
C VAL A 76 -12.75 38.26 -0.91
N LEU A 77 -14.03 38.57 -0.69
CA LEU A 77 -14.75 38.27 0.54
C LEU A 77 -15.36 36.86 0.54
N ARG A 78 -15.82 36.41 -0.63
CA ARG A 78 -16.46 35.10 -0.89
C ARG A 78 -16.00 34.54 -2.25
N GLY A 79 -16.05 33.22 -2.41
CA GLY A 79 -15.58 32.51 -3.60
C GLY A 79 -14.34 31.67 -3.32
N ASN A 80 -14.01 30.77 -4.24
CA ASN A 80 -12.84 29.90 -4.18
C ASN A 80 -11.54 30.71 -4.28
N ILE A 81 -11.56 31.82 -5.02
CA ILE A 81 -10.40 32.70 -5.26
C ILE A 81 -9.76 33.20 -3.95
N LYS A 82 -10.57 33.44 -2.91
CA LYS A 82 -10.10 33.88 -1.58
C LYS A 82 -9.08 32.91 -0.96
N TYR A 83 -9.11 31.64 -1.34
CA TYR A 83 -8.26 30.61 -0.77
C TYR A 83 -7.13 30.19 -1.71
N ILE A 84 -7.09 30.75 -2.91
CA ILE A 84 -6.03 30.49 -3.88
C ILE A 84 -4.79 31.26 -3.44
N PRO A 85 -3.63 30.58 -3.38
CA PRO A 85 -2.36 31.21 -2.98
C PRO A 85 -2.03 32.47 -3.76
N ARG A 86 -2.21 32.40 -5.07
CA ARG A 86 -1.96 33.49 -6.01
C ARG A 86 -3.04 33.48 -7.07
N SER A 87 -3.71 34.61 -7.24
CA SER A 87 -4.61 34.87 -8.36
C SER A 87 -4.30 36.24 -8.95
N ASN A 88 -4.80 36.51 -10.15
CA ASN A 88 -4.55 37.77 -10.83
C ASN A 88 -5.84 38.58 -10.88
N ALA A 89 -5.77 39.83 -10.45
CA ALA A 89 -6.84 40.81 -10.62
C ALA A 89 -6.43 41.80 -11.70
N THR A 90 -7.28 41.94 -12.72
CA THR A 90 -7.16 42.94 -13.75
C THR A 90 -7.89 44.20 -13.31
N VAL A 91 -7.15 45.29 -13.14
CA VAL A 91 -7.67 46.62 -12.78
C VAL A 91 -7.75 47.47 -14.04
N ARG A 92 -8.95 48.00 -14.34
CA ARG A 92 -9.21 48.83 -15.52
C ARG A 92 -9.79 50.19 -15.11
N PHE A 93 -9.23 51.26 -15.65
CA PHE A 93 -9.84 52.59 -15.62
C PHE A 93 -10.61 52.86 -16.90
N SER A 94 -11.81 53.42 -16.79
CA SER A 94 -12.57 53.92 -17.94
C SER A 94 -12.86 55.41 -17.81
N PRO A 95 -12.16 56.27 -18.58
CA PRO A 95 -12.64 57.59 -18.98
C PRO A 95 -12.47 57.80 -20.51
N GLY A 96 -13.20 57.06 -21.33
CA GLY A 96 -13.00 57.09 -22.79
C GLY A 96 -11.77 56.28 -23.25
N ASN A 97 -11.69 56.05 -24.57
CA ASN A 97 -11.02 54.98 -25.34
C ASN A 97 -9.55 54.53 -25.03
N THR A 98 -8.87 54.99 -23.98
CA THR A 98 -7.52 54.52 -23.61
C THR A 98 -7.55 53.77 -22.27
N ALA A 99 -7.77 52.45 -22.33
CA ALA A 99 -7.80 51.60 -21.14
C ALA A 99 -6.38 51.34 -20.61
N HIS A 100 -6.02 51.95 -19.48
CA HIS A 100 -4.87 51.49 -18.70
C HIS A 100 -5.27 50.22 -17.94
N VAL A 101 -4.60 49.11 -18.25
CA VAL A 101 -4.85 47.80 -17.65
C VAL A 101 -3.65 47.43 -16.78
N GLN A 102 -3.86 47.32 -15.48
CA GLN A 102 -2.83 46.86 -14.55
C GLN A 102 -3.24 45.51 -13.95
N THR A 103 -2.31 44.56 -13.94
CA THR A 103 -2.51 43.27 -13.26
C THR A 103 -1.96 43.36 -11.85
N VAL A 104 -2.76 42.92 -10.88
CA VAL A 104 -2.42 42.87 -9.46
C VAL A 104 -2.44 41.43 -9.00
N THR A 105 -1.35 40.98 -8.38
CA THR A 105 -1.32 39.67 -7.73
C THR A 105 -2.12 39.75 -6.44
N LEU A 106 -3.13 38.90 -6.31
CA LEU A 106 -3.84 38.69 -5.05
C LEU A 106 -3.25 37.48 -4.35
N TYR A 107 -2.91 37.66 -3.08
CA TYR A 107 -2.47 36.59 -2.19
C TYR A 107 -3.61 36.24 -1.26
N TYR A 108 -4.14 35.02 -1.38
CA TYR A 108 -5.33 34.60 -0.62
C TYR A 108 -6.49 35.61 -0.76
N GLY A 109 -6.74 36.01 -2.00
CA GLY A 109 -7.79 36.98 -2.35
C GLY A 109 -7.51 38.42 -1.95
N VAL A 110 -6.36 38.76 -1.34
CA VAL A 110 -6.00 40.14 -0.97
C VAL A 110 -4.82 40.62 -1.79
N GLY A 111 -4.96 41.75 -2.44
CA GLY A 111 -3.88 42.44 -3.11
C GLY A 111 -4.04 43.94 -3.00
N THR A 112 -2.96 44.67 -3.25
CA THR A 112 -2.98 46.13 -3.31
C THR A 112 -2.26 46.59 -4.55
N THR A 113 -2.66 47.73 -5.08
CA THR A 113 -1.91 48.46 -6.09
C THR A 113 -2.02 49.95 -5.84
N ASN A 114 -1.06 50.70 -6.32
CA ASN A 114 -1.09 52.15 -6.31
C ASN A 114 -1.39 52.67 -7.70
N LEU A 115 -2.37 53.56 -7.80
CA LEU A 115 -2.83 54.12 -9.05
C LEU A 115 -2.58 55.63 -9.08
N THR A 116 -2.44 56.17 -10.29
CA THR A 116 -2.39 57.61 -10.54
C THR A 116 -3.31 57.97 -11.69
N ILE A 117 -3.96 59.10 -11.57
CA ILE A 117 -4.87 59.63 -12.59
C ILE A 117 -4.28 60.94 -13.11
N SER A 118 -4.01 61.00 -14.41
CA SER A 118 -3.37 62.15 -15.06
C SER A 118 -4.34 63.21 -15.58
N LYS A 119 -5.65 63.00 -15.45
CA LYS A 119 -6.69 63.93 -15.92
C LYS A 119 -7.81 64.04 -14.90
N ALA A 120 -8.28 65.27 -14.65
CA ALA A 120 -9.46 65.50 -13.83
C ALA A 120 -10.73 64.89 -14.47
N GLY A 121 -11.67 64.45 -13.64
CA GLY A 121 -12.93 63.85 -14.08
C GLY A 121 -13.44 62.76 -13.14
N VAL A 122 -14.65 62.26 -13.40
CA VAL A 122 -15.20 61.08 -12.72
C VAL A 122 -14.82 59.85 -13.49
N LEU A 123 -14.12 58.93 -12.81
CA LEU A 123 -13.61 57.69 -13.37
C LEU A 123 -14.33 56.50 -12.74
N GLN A 124 -14.64 55.50 -13.56
CA GLN A 124 -15.04 54.20 -13.06
C GLN A 124 -13.83 53.28 -13.02
N LEU A 125 -13.42 52.90 -11.81
CA LEU A 125 -12.44 51.85 -11.58
C LEU A 125 -13.18 50.52 -11.61
N SER A 126 -12.85 49.62 -12.54
CA SER A 126 -13.43 48.27 -12.61
C SER A 126 -12.34 47.25 -12.36
N VAL A 127 -12.57 46.36 -11.40
CA VAL A 127 -11.66 45.27 -11.04
C VAL A 127 -12.32 43.97 -11.43
N THR A 128 -11.63 43.17 -12.25
CA THR A 128 -12.03 41.81 -12.62
C THR A 128 -10.99 40.86 -12.07
N VAL A 129 -11.40 39.97 -11.18
CA VAL A 129 -10.53 38.93 -10.61
C VAL A 129 -10.79 37.63 -11.36
N GLU A 130 -9.73 37.02 -11.90
CA GLU A 130 -9.80 35.77 -12.64
C GLU A 130 -8.80 34.77 -12.08
N THR A 131 -9.21 33.51 -12.02
CA THR A 131 -8.31 32.41 -11.67
C THR A 131 -7.52 31.98 -12.90
N THR A 132 -6.19 32.12 -12.84
CA THR A 132 -5.29 31.62 -13.89
C THR A 132 -4.63 30.33 -13.39
N GLY A 133 -5.19 29.18 -13.75
CA GLY A 133 -4.63 27.86 -13.43
C GLY A 133 -5.40 26.75 -14.15
N ASP A 134 -4.70 25.73 -14.65
CA ASP A 134 -5.24 24.70 -15.55
C ASP A 134 -6.37 23.83 -14.94
N HIS A 135 -6.63 23.93 -13.63
CA HIS A 135 -7.51 23.00 -12.91
C HIS A 135 -8.49 23.64 -11.90
N ALA A 136 -8.50 24.97 -11.73
CA ALA A 136 -9.50 25.63 -10.89
C ALA A 136 -10.73 25.99 -11.74
N PRO A 137 -11.98 25.81 -11.25
CA PRO A 137 -13.14 26.32 -11.94
C PRO A 137 -12.97 27.82 -12.15
N THR A 138 -13.19 28.26 -13.40
CA THR A 138 -13.06 29.66 -13.77
C THR A 138 -14.11 30.44 -13.02
N GLU A 139 -13.69 31.11 -11.94
CA GLU A 139 -14.53 31.99 -11.16
C GLU A 139 -14.08 33.42 -11.48
N THR A 140 -15.03 34.26 -11.86
CA THR A 140 -14.77 35.66 -12.19
C THR A 140 -15.57 36.53 -11.23
N CYS A 141 -14.88 37.48 -10.60
CA CYS A 141 -15.48 38.42 -9.66
C CYS A 141 -15.28 39.83 -10.18
N GLN A 142 -16.33 40.65 -10.17
CA GLN A 142 -16.26 42.04 -10.62
C GLN A 142 -16.71 43.00 -9.53
N ALA A 143 -15.94 44.06 -9.34
CA ALA A 143 -16.25 45.17 -8.45
C ALA A 143 -15.87 46.48 -9.13
N SER A 144 -16.64 47.54 -8.89
CA SER A 144 -16.31 48.84 -9.50
C SER A 144 -16.62 50.02 -8.61
N VAL A 145 -15.68 50.95 -8.42
CA VAL A 145 -15.88 52.15 -7.60
C VAL A 145 -15.73 53.41 -8.46
N ARG A 146 -16.49 54.47 -8.14
CA ARG A 146 -16.35 55.77 -8.79
C ARG A 146 -15.38 56.64 -8.01
N ILE A 147 -14.43 57.24 -8.72
CA ILE A 147 -13.39 58.12 -8.15
C ILE A 147 -13.47 59.46 -8.89
N LYS A 148 -13.53 60.59 -8.17
CA LYS A 148 -13.41 61.93 -8.74
C LYS A 148 -11.96 62.38 -8.65
N ALA A 149 -11.28 62.50 -9.78
CA ALA A 149 -9.98 63.18 -9.85
C ALA A 149 -10.19 64.67 -10.08
N ALA A 150 -9.46 65.51 -9.35
CA ALA A 150 -9.56 66.95 -9.47
C ALA A 150 -8.21 67.63 -9.28
N HIS A 151 -8.04 68.83 -9.83
CA HIS A 151 -6.84 69.64 -9.60
C HIS A 151 -6.96 70.40 -8.28
N LEU A 152 -5.84 70.63 -7.59
CA LEU A 152 -5.79 71.50 -6.40
C LEU A 152 -6.27 72.94 -6.69
N SER A 153 -6.15 73.39 -7.94
CA SER A 153 -6.62 74.70 -8.40
C SER A 153 -8.11 74.77 -8.71
N ASP A 154 -8.83 73.63 -8.73
CA ASP A 154 -10.26 73.61 -8.95
C ASP A 154 -10.97 74.27 -7.75
N ARG A 155 -11.77 75.32 -8.00
CA ARG A 155 -12.44 76.08 -6.93
C ARG A 155 -13.35 75.23 -6.03
N GLU A 156 -13.82 74.08 -6.51
CA GLU A 156 -14.64 73.13 -5.74
C GLU A 156 -13.84 72.27 -4.75
N VAL A 157 -12.51 72.27 -4.83
CA VAL A 157 -11.62 71.25 -4.25
C VAL A 157 -10.86 71.79 -3.04
N GLY A 158 -11.43 72.78 -2.33
CA GLY A 158 -10.80 73.49 -1.21
C GLY A 158 -9.84 72.62 -0.40
N TYR A 159 -8.59 73.10 -0.28
CA TYR A 159 -7.54 72.39 0.44
C TYR A 159 -7.08 73.22 1.64
N ARG A 160 -6.57 72.52 2.65
CA ARG A 160 -5.98 73.12 3.83
C ARG A 160 -4.46 73.06 3.75
N LEU A 161 -3.80 74.20 3.86
CA LEU A 161 -2.34 74.27 3.94
C LEU A 161 -1.86 74.18 5.39
N ILE A 162 -1.00 73.21 5.67
CA ILE A 162 -0.32 73.04 6.95
C ILE A 162 1.17 73.34 6.75
N ARG A 163 1.62 74.46 7.32
CA ARG A 163 3.02 74.87 7.30
C ARG A 163 3.83 74.09 8.33
N LYS A 164 5.14 73.97 8.11
CA LYS A 164 6.08 73.36 9.07
C LYS A 164 6.00 74.03 10.45
N GLY A 165 6.12 73.26 11.54
CA GLY A 165 6.09 73.77 12.91
C GLY A 165 5.26 72.94 13.89
N THR A 166 4.93 73.52 15.05
CA THR A 166 4.02 72.90 16.03
C THR A 166 2.58 73.21 15.66
N LEU A 167 1.71 72.20 15.67
CA LEU A 167 0.28 72.37 15.39
C LEU A 167 -0.45 72.90 16.63
N GLU A 168 -1.27 73.93 16.43
CA GLU A 168 -2.06 74.57 17.47
C GLU A 168 -3.45 74.96 16.93
N GLY A 169 -4.41 75.15 17.83
CA GLY A 169 -5.75 75.62 17.48
C GLY A 169 -6.45 74.75 16.43
N ASP A 170 -6.98 75.40 15.41
CA ASP A 170 -7.68 74.76 14.30
C ASP A 170 -6.76 73.81 13.51
N ALA A 171 -5.44 74.02 13.48
CA ALA A 171 -4.50 73.20 12.70
C ALA A 171 -4.41 71.74 13.16
N LEU A 172 -5.01 71.42 14.31
CA LEU A 172 -5.14 70.07 14.88
C LEU A 172 -6.38 69.30 14.38
N GLU A 173 -7.32 69.92 13.67
CA GLU A 173 -8.57 69.28 13.23
C GLU A 173 -8.71 69.24 11.71
N TRP A 174 -8.58 68.09 11.07
CA TRP A 174 -8.65 67.95 9.61
C TRP A 174 -9.97 67.28 9.23
N SER A 175 -10.99 68.08 8.88
CA SER A 175 -12.38 67.64 8.88
C SER A 175 -12.96 67.20 7.53
N ALA A 176 -12.35 67.54 6.39
CA ALA A 176 -12.66 66.96 5.06
C ALA A 176 -11.69 67.50 3.97
N GLY A 177 -11.59 66.78 2.84
CA GLY A 177 -10.91 67.27 1.63
C GLY A 177 -9.41 67.01 1.60
N PHE A 178 -8.66 67.91 0.96
CA PHE A 178 -7.21 67.80 0.79
C PHE A 178 -6.47 68.57 1.88
N VAL A 179 -5.46 67.94 2.49
CA VAL A 179 -4.55 68.59 3.44
C VAL A 179 -3.15 68.58 2.85
N LEU A 180 -2.57 69.74 2.57
CA LEU A 180 -1.22 69.87 2.03
C LEU A 180 -0.24 70.22 3.15
N VAL A 181 0.72 69.34 3.42
CA VAL A 181 1.75 69.51 4.46
C VAL A 181 3.10 69.85 3.81
N GLU A 182 3.56 71.10 3.99
CA GLU A 182 4.77 71.61 3.31
C GLU A 182 6.09 71.10 3.91
N GLY A 183 6.08 70.63 5.16
CA GLY A 183 7.28 70.18 5.86
C GLY A 183 6.99 69.51 7.20
N PRO A 184 8.00 69.26 8.04
CA PRO A 184 7.82 68.58 9.32
C PRO A 184 6.88 69.33 10.26
N VAL A 185 5.91 68.62 10.84
CA VAL A 185 4.94 69.14 11.81
C VAL A 185 4.97 68.34 13.10
N THR A 186 4.70 69.01 14.22
CA THR A 186 4.68 68.40 15.56
C THR A 186 3.33 68.58 16.24
N VAL A 187 2.70 67.49 16.67
CA VAL A 187 1.55 67.51 17.58
C VAL A 187 2.08 67.57 19.01
N PRO A 188 1.83 68.64 19.78
CA PRO A 188 2.39 68.78 21.12
C PRO A 188 1.77 67.79 22.11
N LYS A 189 2.46 67.53 23.24
CA LYS A 189 2.08 66.52 24.24
C LYS A 189 0.66 66.64 24.79
N SER A 190 0.14 67.87 24.89
CA SER A 190 -1.19 68.18 25.42
C SER A 190 -2.30 68.17 24.35
N ALA A 191 -1.95 68.02 23.08
CA ALA A 191 -2.89 68.13 21.97
C ALA A 191 -3.25 66.76 21.36
N THR A 192 -4.38 66.75 20.67
CA THR A 192 -4.81 65.62 19.84
C THR A 192 -4.94 66.10 18.40
N LEU A 193 -4.23 65.46 17.48
CA LEU A 193 -4.48 65.61 16.05
C LEU A 193 -5.69 64.74 15.70
N VAL A 194 -6.77 65.35 15.21
CA VAL A 194 -7.97 64.67 14.72
C VAL A 194 -7.99 64.77 13.21
N VAL A 195 -8.03 63.62 12.54
CA VAL A 195 -8.14 63.54 11.08
C VAL A 195 -9.39 62.74 10.74
N ASP A 196 -10.39 63.40 10.18
CA ASP A 196 -11.68 62.78 9.91
C ASP A 196 -11.62 61.81 8.72
N PRO A 197 -12.53 60.81 8.66
CA PRO A 197 -12.61 59.89 7.53
C PRO A 197 -12.76 60.61 6.18
N GLY A 198 -12.04 60.14 5.16
CA GLY A 198 -12.09 60.70 3.80
C GLY A 198 -11.09 61.82 3.52
N VAL A 199 -10.29 62.23 4.51
CA VAL A 199 -9.20 63.19 4.31
C VAL A 199 -8.08 62.59 3.46
N PHE A 200 -7.61 63.37 2.48
CA PHE A 200 -6.48 63.04 1.62
C PHE A 200 -5.31 63.99 1.89
N THR A 201 -4.34 63.52 2.66
CA THR A 201 -3.15 64.26 3.08
C THR A 201 -2.03 64.11 2.06
N LEU A 202 -1.63 65.23 1.46
CA LEU A 202 -0.55 65.39 0.51
C LEU A 202 0.68 65.95 1.22
N LEU A 203 1.77 65.22 1.23
CA LEU A 203 2.98 65.58 1.95
C LEU A 203 4.12 65.91 0.99
N HIS A 204 4.74 67.07 1.18
CA HIS A 204 5.95 67.44 0.45
C HIS A 204 7.10 66.47 0.77
N SER A 205 8.10 66.44 -0.12
CA SER A 205 9.33 65.67 0.08
C SER A 205 9.95 65.96 1.46
N GLY A 206 10.22 64.91 2.23
CA GLY A 206 10.78 65.01 3.59
C GLY A 206 9.83 65.53 4.68
N ALA A 207 8.57 65.88 4.39
CA ALA A 207 7.60 66.24 5.41
C ALA A 207 7.32 65.05 6.35
N SER A 208 7.25 65.28 7.65
CA SER A 208 6.98 64.26 8.67
C SER A 208 5.95 64.75 9.67
N ILE A 209 5.21 63.83 10.28
CA ILE A 209 4.24 64.15 11.32
C ILE A 209 4.73 63.54 12.63
N ASN A 210 5.13 64.37 13.58
CA ASN A 210 5.69 63.95 14.86
C ASN A 210 4.62 64.13 15.95
N VAL A 211 4.03 63.03 16.41
CA VAL A 211 2.99 63.02 17.43
C VAL A 211 3.62 62.85 18.81
N LEU A 212 3.71 63.93 19.59
CA LEU A 212 4.14 63.87 21.00
C LEU A 212 2.95 63.73 21.97
N GLY A 213 1.74 64.09 21.53
CA GLY A 213 0.49 63.95 22.28
C GLY A 213 -0.33 62.75 21.80
N LYS A 214 -1.50 63.02 21.22
CA LYS A 214 -2.40 62.00 20.67
C LYS A 214 -2.67 62.22 19.18
N ALA A 215 -2.95 61.15 18.45
CA ALA A 215 -3.54 61.24 17.12
C ALA A 215 -4.73 60.28 16.99
N ALA A 216 -5.86 60.80 16.53
CA ALA A 216 -7.07 60.06 16.17
C ALA A 216 -7.32 60.26 14.68
N ILE A 217 -6.96 59.25 13.88
CA ILE A 217 -6.94 59.31 12.43
C ILE A 217 -7.96 58.31 11.88
N GLY A 218 -9.01 58.81 11.25
CA GLY A 218 -10.09 58.03 10.64
C GLY A 218 -11.03 57.38 11.66
N ALA A 219 -11.87 56.47 11.17
CA ALA A 219 -12.81 55.70 11.98
C ALA A 219 -12.97 54.27 11.41
N PRO A 220 -13.27 53.24 12.24
CA PRO A 220 -13.29 51.84 11.78
C PRO A 220 -14.24 51.55 10.61
N ALA A 221 -15.38 52.24 10.56
CA ALA A 221 -16.36 52.14 9.47
C ALA A 221 -16.37 53.40 8.56
N GLY A 222 -15.37 54.27 8.71
CA GLY A 222 -15.25 55.52 7.97
C GLY A 222 -14.61 55.34 6.60
N GLN A 223 -14.69 56.39 5.77
CA GLN A 223 -13.94 56.46 4.51
C GLN A 223 -12.41 56.40 4.73
N PRO A 224 -11.65 55.90 3.74
CA PRO A 224 -10.21 55.81 3.86
C PRO A 224 -9.57 57.18 4.09
N VAL A 225 -8.65 57.26 5.05
CA VAL A 225 -7.74 58.41 5.20
C VAL A 225 -6.44 58.05 4.48
N VAL A 226 -5.95 58.92 3.59
CA VAL A 226 -4.75 58.64 2.80
C VAL A 226 -3.67 59.66 3.11
N PHE A 227 -2.47 59.17 3.45
CA PHE A 227 -1.24 59.96 3.51
C PHE A 227 -0.35 59.54 2.34
N THR A 228 -0.06 60.49 1.46
CA THR A 228 0.74 60.25 0.26
C THR A 228 1.60 61.46 -0.10
N VAL A 229 2.50 61.26 -1.04
CA VAL A 229 3.36 62.32 -1.58
C VAL A 229 2.56 63.34 -2.41
N HIS A 230 2.86 64.62 -2.21
CA HIS A 230 2.43 65.69 -3.10
C HIS A 230 3.26 65.65 -4.40
N PRO A 231 2.64 65.47 -5.59
CA PRO A 231 3.36 65.57 -6.85
C PRO A 231 3.83 67.02 -7.07
N ASN A 232 5.04 67.21 -7.58
CA ASN A 232 5.49 68.55 -7.99
C ASN A 232 4.84 68.95 -9.33
N GLU A 233 5.17 70.15 -9.82
CA GLU A 233 4.60 70.69 -11.07
C GLU A 233 4.87 69.82 -12.32
N SER A 234 5.93 69.00 -12.31
CA SER A 234 6.25 68.07 -13.40
C SER A 234 5.65 66.67 -13.21
N GLY A 235 4.83 66.47 -12.16
CA GLY A 235 4.26 65.17 -11.78
C GLY A 235 5.26 64.21 -11.13
N GLU A 236 6.48 64.70 -10.82
CA GLU A 236 7.50 63.94 -10.11
C GLU A 236 7.13 63.79 -8.62
N ARG A 237 7.49 62.65 -8.07
CA ARG A 237 7.11 62.19 -6.73
C ARG A 237 8.36 61.82 -5.95
N SER A 238 8.59 62.53 -4.86
CA SER A 238 9.70 62.29 -3.93
C SER A 238 9.16 61.91 -2.56
N PRO A 239 9.59 60.80 -1.94
CA PRO A 239 8.93 60.29 -0.75
C PRO A 239 8.86 61.32 0.40
N TRP A 240 7.79 61.28 1.18
CA TRP A 240 7.71 62.03 2.43
C TRP A 240 8.42 61.25 3.55
N GLY A 241 8.63 61.87 4.71
CA GLY A 241 9.33 61.27 5.84
C GLY A 241 8.56 60.10 6.45
N GLY A 242 7.75 60.37 7.46
CA GLY A 242 6.97 59.34 8.15
C GLY A 242 6.09 59.91 9.25
N LEU A 243 5.21 59.07 9.78
CA LEU A 243 4.38 59.32 10.94
C LEU A 243 5.08 58.75 12.18
N GLN A 244 5.49 59.62 13.09
CA GLN A 244 6.32 59.30 14.24
C GLN A 244 5.57 59.54 15.53
N PHE A 245 5.25 58.48 16.26
CA PHE A 245 4.71 58.50 17.60
C PHE A 245 5.86 58.57 18.60
N GLY A 246 6.09 59.75 19.16
CA GLY A 246 7.15 60.01 20.13
C GLY A 246 6.85 59.38 21.50
N ARG A 247 7.79 59.51 22.44
CA ARG A 247 7.67 58.86 23.75
C ARG A 247 6.35 59.12 24.47
N ASN A 248 5.72 58.05 24.97
CA ASN A 248 4.44 58.06 25.68
C ASN A 248 3.24 58.67 24.91
N SER A 249 3.32 58.76 23.58
CA SER A 249 2.21 59.21 22.75
C SER A 249 1.17 58.12 22.52
N LEU A 250 -0.03 58.51 22.08
CA LEU A 250 -1.11 57.58 21.75
C LEU A 250 -1.57 57.77 20.29
N GLY A 251 -1.70 56.67 19.56
CA GLY A 251 -2.19 56.67 18.18
C GLY A 251 -3.37 55.73 17.99
N ALA A 252 -4.43 56.23 17.37
CA ALA A 252 -5.52 55.44 16.82
C ALA A 252 -5.61 55.74 15.32
N LEU A 253 -5.28 54.74 14.49
CA LEU A 253 -5.31 54.83 13.03
C LEU A 253 -6.35 53.82 12.53
N HIS A 254 -7.44 54.32 11.97
CA HIS A 254 -8.53 53.49 11.49
C HIS A 254 -8.81 53.75 10.01
N ASN A 255 -8.75 52.68 9.20
CA ASN A 255 -8.85 52.75 7.74
C ASN A 255 -7.85 53.74 7.11
N THR A 256 -6.64 53.80 7.67
CA THR A 256 -5.58 54.74 7.28
C THR A 256 -4.63 54.09 6.30
N TRP A 257 -4.27 54.82 5.24
CA TRP A 257 -3.30 54.38 4.25
C TRP A 257 -2.05 55.26 4.26
N LEU A 258 -0.89 54.64 4.43
CA LEU A 258 0.41 55.30 4.36
C LEU A 258 1.12 54.83 3.09
N THR A 259 1.29 55.74 2.14
CA THR A 259 1.88 55.43 0.83
C THR A 259 2.98 56.41 0.45
N GLN A 260 3.96 55.95 -0.33
CA GLN A 260 5.05 56.79 -0.85
C GLN A 260 5.83 57.54 0.26
N GLY A 261 5.93 56.97 1.45
CA GLY A 261 6.71 57.49 2.57
C GLY A 261 8.08 56.83 2.72
N GLY A 262 8.84 57.25 3.73
CA GLY A 262 10.13 56.68 4.10
C GLY A 262 11.35 57.37 3.49
N ALA A 263 11.26 58.65 3.13
CA ALA A 263 12.44 59.43 2.74
C ALA A 263 13.46 59.55 3.88
N SER A 264 14.74 59.56 3.53
CA SER A 264 15.81 60.09 4.39
C SER A 264 16.13 61.53 4.01
N ALA A 265 16.70 62.31 4.92
CA ALA A 265 17.09 63.71 4.68
C ALA A 265 18.02 63.90 3.46
N ASP A 266 18.72 62.84 3.03
CA ASP A 266 19.70 62.86 1.95
C ASP A 266 19.20 62.20 0.65
N GLN A 267 17.92 61.77 0.59
CA GLN A 267 17.44 60.87 -0.45
C GLN A 267 16.47 61.55 -1.44
N HIS A 268 16.92 61.71 -2.69
CA HIS A 268 16.12 62.22 -3.82
C HIS A 268 15.63 61.12 -4.78
N SER A 269 15.89 59.85 -4.45
CA SER A 269 15.53 58.68 -5.27
C SER A 269 14.21 58.06 -4.82
N ARG A 270 13.37 57.61 -5.77
CA ARG A 270 12.11 56.88 -5.53
C ARG A 270 12.31 55.50 -4.89
N PHE A 271 13.54 54.98 -4.85
CA PHE A 271 13.88 53.68 -4.25
C PHE A 271 15.17 53.79 -3.43
N ALA A 272 15.13 53.32 -2.19
CA ALA A 272 16.09 53.72 -1.17
C ALA A 272 17.40 52.91 -1.14
N THR A 273 18.50 53.63 -0.87
CA THR A 273 19.77 53.13 -0.33
C THR A 273 19.61 52.71 1.14
N SER A 274 20.68 52.23 1.80
CA SER A 274 20.65 51.70 3.18
C SER A 274 19.99 52.61 4.24
N ASN A 275 19.84 53.91 3.95
CA ASN A 275 19.49 54.97 4.91
C ASN A 275 18.02 55.43 4.86
N ALA A 276 17.11 54.71 4.19
CA ALA A 276 15.67 55.05 4.12
C ALA A 276 15.03 55.30 5.51
N GLY A 277 14.16 56.30 5.61
CA GLY A 277 13.36 56.58 6.81
C GLY A 277 12.24 55.55 7.02
N VAL A 278 11.74 55.39 8.24
CA VAL A 278 10.61 54.49 8.53
C VAL A 278 9.29 55.23 8.36
N VAL A 279 8.29 54.58 7.77
CA VAL A 279 6.97 55.19 7.52
C VAL A 279 6.14 55.34 8.79
N LEU A 280 6.01 54.28 9.59
CA LEU A 280 5.38 54.35 10.91
C LEU A 280 6.43 54.04 11.99
N SER A 281 6.82 55.04 12.78
CA SER A 281 7.77 54.88 13.88
C SER A 281 7.06 55.06 15.22
N VAL A 282 7.20 54.10 16.12
CA VAL A 282 6.60 54.10 17.47
C VAL A 282 7.70 53.99 18.52
N GLU A 283 7.87 55.04 19.30
CA GLU A 283 8.93 55.16 20.30
C GLU A 283 8.53 54.64 21.69
N GLU A 284 9.48 54.72 22.62
CA GLU A 284 9.37 54.19 23.97
C GLU A 284 8.10 54.66 24.70
N GLY A 285 7.36 53.71 25.26
CA GLY A 285 6.14 53.94 26.03
C GLY A 285 4.91 54.36 25.21
N ALA A 286 5.03 54.53 23.89
CA ALA A 286 3.88 54.86 23.05
C ALA A 286 3.01 53.62 22.77
N GLU A 287 1.71 53.86 22.56
CA GLU A 287 0.74 52.84 22.16
C GLU A 287 0.06 53.26 20.86
N VAL A 288 0.09 52.38 19.86
CA VAL A 288 -0.55 52.60 18.56
C VAL A 288 -1.47 51.44 18.22
N ASP A 289 -2.75 51.76 18.00
CA ASP A 289 -3.73 50.86 17.40
C ASP A 289 -3.96 51.24 15.94
N PHE A 290 -3.58 50.36 15.02
CA PHE A 290 -3.72 50.53 13.59
C PHE A 290 -4.62 49.43 13.03
N SER A 291 -5.87 49.79 12.75
CA SER A 291 -6.88 48.84 12.27
C SER A 291 -7.46 49.25 10.91
N GLY A 292 -7.41 48.37 9.92
CA GLY A 292 -7.86 48.67 8.56
C GLY A 292 -6.88 49.58 7.81
N GLY A 293 -7.02 49.63 6.49
CA GLY A 293 -6.08 50.36 5.63
C GLY A 293 -4.77 49.61 5.38
N GLY A 294 -3.65 50.33 5.30
CA GLY A 294 -2.36 49.70 5.00
C GLY A 294 -1.14 50.62 4.92
N VAL A 295 0.04 50.00 4.89
CA VAL A 295 1.34 50.64 4.66
C VAL A 295 1.88 50.05 3.36
N VAL A 296 1.68 50.75 2.24
CA VAL A 296 1.92 50.19 0.90
C VAL A 296 2.78 51.08 0.02
N ASP A 297 3.66 50.47 -0.79
CA ASP A 297 4.53 51.15 -1.76
C ASP A 297 5.34 52.28 -1.13
N ASN A 298 6.13 51.93 -0.13
CA ASN A 298 6.96 52.86 0.63
C ASN A 298 8.44 52.61 0.35
N ALA A 299 9.22 53.67 0.23
CA ALA A 299 10.64 53.59 -0.05
C ALA A 299 11.44 52.97 1.12
N GLY A 300 10.97 53.21 2.35
CA GLY A 300 11.60 52.69 3.56
C GLY A 300 10.86 51.53 4.24
N PRO A 301 11.33 51.11 5.43
CA PRO A 301 10.64 50.11 6.25
C PRO A 301 9.23 50.57 6.63
N GLY A 302 8.26 49.64 6.61
CA GLY A 302 6.87 49.94 6.92
C GLY A 302 6.67 50.39 8.37
N VAL A 303 6.98 49.52 9.32
CA VAL A 303 6.76 49.76 10.76
C VAL A 303 8.05 49.61 11.56
N ARG A 304 8.32 50.53 12.48
CA ARG A 304 9.36 50.41 13.50
C ARG A 304 8.78 50.65 14.88
N GLY A 305 9.08 49.75 15.81
CA GLY A 305 8.70 49.90 17.22
C GLY A 305 9.92 49.78 18.13
N THR A 306 10.04 50.62 19.14
CA THR A 306 11.07 50.46 20.18
C THR A 306 10.46 50.66 21.56
N ARG A 307 10.47 49.62 22.42
CA ARG A 307 9.94 49.65 23.79
C ARG A 307 8.49 50.19 23.86
N CYS A 308 7.62 49.72 22.98
CA CYS A 308 6.26 50.22 22.78
C CYS A 308 5.21 49.11 22.67
N THR A 309 3.95 49.48 22.49
CA THR A 309 2.84 48.57 22.18
C THR A 309 2.24 48.92 20.82
N ILE A 310 2.16 47.94 19.92
CA ILE A 310 1.59 48.12 18.58
C ILE A 310 0.52 47.06 18.34
N LYS A 311 -0.69 47.48 17.96
CA LYS A 311 -1.76 46.58 17.51
C LYS A 311 -2.00 46.83 16.02
N LEU A 312 -1.89 45.79 15.21
CA LEU A 312 -2.13 45.82 13.78
C LEU A 312 -3.28 44.87 13.46
N LYS A 313 -4.38 45.39 12.91
CA LYS A 313 -5.58 44.58 12.66
C LYS A 313 -6.17 44.84 11.28
N ASN A 314 -6.57 43.79 10.56
CA ASN A 314 -7.29 43.90 9.28
C ASN A 314 -6.61 44.79 8.22
N MET A 315 -5.27 44.87 8.22
CA MET A 315 -4.51 45.80 7.37
C MET A 315 -3.53 45.08 6.44
N THR A 316 -3.02 45.81 5.45
CA THR A 316 -2.02 45.28 4.51
C THR A 316 -0.72 46.08 4.59
N ILE A 317 0.41 45.39 4.72
CA ILE A 317 1.76 45.93 4.57
C ILE A 317 2.32 45.36 3.27
N SER A 318 2.66 46.20 2.30
CA SER A 318 3.08 45.70 0.99
C SER A 318 4.08 46.57 0.27
N ARG A 319 4.98 45.94 -0.51
CA ARG A 319 5.97 46.64 -1.36
C ARG A 319 6.76 47.71 -0.58
N CYS A 320 7.13 47.36 0.64
CA CYS A 320 8.06 48.11 1.48
C CYS A 320 9.45 47.46 1.41
N ARG A 321 10.48 48.21 1.81
CA ARG A 321 11.83 47.65 1.94
C ARG A 321 11.84 46.48 2.93
N ASN A 322 11.32 46.70 4.14
CA ASN A 322 11.02 45.68 5.14
C ASN A 322 9.57 45.88 5.59
N GLY A 323 8.83 44.82 5.92
CA GLY A 323 7.46 45.01 6.42
C GLY A 323 7.44 45.63 7.83
N GLY A 324 8.38 45.22 8.70
CA GLY A 324 8.64 45.95 9.94
C GLY A 324 9.77 45.38 10.81
N TYR A 325 10.22 46.19 11.77
CA TYR A 325 11.23 45.82 12.75
C TYR A 325 10.85 46.36 14.14
N VAL A 326 10.73 45.48 15.11
CA VAL A 326 10.42 45.87 16.49
C VAL A 326 11.48 45.44 17.47
N GLN A 327 11.81 46.33 18.38
CA GLN A 327 12.80 46.12 19.42
C GLN A 327 12.19 46.30 20.81
N GLN A 328 12.22 45.26 21.66
CA GLN A 328 11.67 45.33 23.03
C GLN A 328 10.20 45.80 23.08
N ALA A 329 9.43 45.60 22.01
CA ALA A 329 8.03 46.01 21.91
C ALA A 329 7.09 44.80 21.99
N THR A 330 5.84 45.05 22.37
CA THR A 330 4.74 44.09 22.30
C THR A 330 3.94 44.38 21.04
N VAL A 331 3.84 43.40 20.14
CA VAL A 331 3.06 43.54 18.90
C VAL A 331 1.97 42.49 18.85
N THR A 332 0.75 42.94 18.56
CA THR A 332 -0.38 42.07 18.25
C THR A 332 -0.76 42.27 16.79
N MET A 333 -0.67 41.21 15.98
CA MET A 333 -1.14 41.18 14.60
C MET A 333 -2.31 40.24 14.45
N GLU A 334 -3.42 40.74 13.90
CA GLU A 334 -4.62 39.95 13.64
C GLU A 334 -5.13 40.24 12.23
N ASN A 335 -5.21 39.20 11.39
CA ASN A 335 -5.67 39.33 10.01
C ASN A 335 -4.87 40.39 9.22
N VAL A 336 -3.55 40.31 9.32
CA VAL A 336 -2.60 41.21 8.64
C VAL A 336 -2.02 40.50 7.42
N TYR A 337 -1.93 41.21 6.31
CA TYR A 337 -1.30 40.74 5.08
C TYR A 337 0.03 41.45 4.89
N VAL A 338 1.15 40.73 4.99
CA VAL A 338 2.50 41.23 4.73
C VAL A 338 2.98 40.62 3.42
N ILE A 339 2.85 41.38 2.33
CA ILE A 339 2.96 40.83 0.96
C ILE A 339 3.96 41.61 0.10
N GLU A 340 4.71 40.94 -0.76
CA GLU A 340 5.60 41.60 -1.75
C GLU A 340 6.73 42.43 -1.14
N ILE A 341 7.26 42.01 0.01
CA ILE A 341 8.33 42.74 0.71
C ILE A 341 9.65 42.58 -0.04
N SER A 342 10.30 43.69 -0.35
CA SER A 342 11.59 43.72 -1.06
C SER A 342 11.62 43.13 -2.50
N ARG A 343 10.49 42.75 -3.12
CA ARG A 343 10.48 42.15 -4.47
C ARG A 343 10.80 43.13 -5.61
N ASN A 344 10.37 44.39 -5.50
CA ASN A 344 10.52 45.39 -6.57
C ASN A 344 11.78 46.26 -6.43
N HIS A 345 12.68 45.96 -5.48
CA HIS A 345 13.98 46.63 -5.36
C HIS A 345 15.00 45.97 -6.30
N VAL A 346 14.78 46.13 -7.60
CA VAL A 346 15.49 45.48 -8.74
C VAL A 346 17.01 45.79 -8.83
N ALA A 347 17.59 46.58 -7.92
CA ALA A 347 18.99 46.99 -7.99
C ALA A 347 19.93 46.35 -6.95
N SER A 348 19.42 45.54 -6.01
CA SER A 348 20.28 44.88 -5.01
C SER A 348 20.48 43.41 -5.35
N SER A 349 21.74 42.99 -5.56
CA SER A 349 22.12 41.58 -5.75
C SER A 349 21.83 40.70 -4.53
N GLN A 350 21.34 41.27 -3.43
CA GLN A 350 20.81 40.55 -2.29
C GLN A 350 19.49 41.20 -1.83
N PRO A 351 18.32 40.59 -2.07
CA PRO A 351 17.10 40.95 -1.38
C PRO A 351 17.28 40.62 0.12
N ILE A 352 17.40 41.64 0.97
CA ILE A 352 17.71 41.46 2.43
C ILE A 352 16.49 41.73 3.31
N GLY A 353 15.38 42.20 2.75
CA GLY A 353 14.25 42.65 3.56
C GLY A 353 13.42 41.50 4.12
N ASP A 354 13.39 41.41 5.45
CA ASP A 354 12.52 40.49 6.17
C ASP A 354 11.06 41.00 6.11
N GLY A 355 10.12 40.06 6.11
CA GLY A 355 8.69 40.36 6.21
C GLY A 355 8.40 41.12 7.50
N PHE A 356 8.73 40.54 8.65
CA PHE A 356 8.71 41.26 9.92
C PHE A 356 9.72 40.69 10.91
N ALA A 357 10.46 41.57 11.59
CA ALA A 357 11.52 41.19 12.51
C ALA A 357 11.20 41.61 13.96
N PHE A 358 11.38 40.67 14.88
CA PHE A 358 11.20 40.82 16.32
C PHE A 358 12.55 40.66 17.02
N ASN A 359 13.00 41.69 17.72
CA ASN A 359 14.25 41.67 18.47
C ASN A 359 14.00 42.04 19.94
N GLN A 360 14.26 41.14 20.87
CA GLN A 360 14.22 41.43 22.29
C GLN A 360 15.52 40.92 22.94
N PRO A 361 16.34 41.79 23.54
CA PRO A 361 17.36 41.36 24.48
C PRO A 361 16.71 40.66 25.67
N GLN A 362 17.43 39.69 26.23
CA GLN A 362 17.06 38.91 27.42
C GLN A 362 16.49 39.83 28.53
N GLN A 363 15.18 39.71 28.82
CA GLN A 363 14.55 40.39 29.96
C GLN A 363 14.10 39.36 31.01
N SER A 364 14.40 39.66 32.27
CA SER A 364 14.36 38.74 33.42
C SER A 364 13.04 38.73 34.20
N SER A 365 11.90 39.16 33.65
CA SER A 365 10.64 39.23 34.40
C SER A 365 9.52 38.38 33.77
N ALA A 366 8.89 37.53 34.58
CA ALA A 366 7.89 36.54 34.19
C ALA A 366 6.51 37.10 33.76
N ASP A 367 6.24 38.41 33.92
CA ASP A 367 4.89 39.00 33.83
C ASP A 367 4.65 39.95 32.65
N LYS A 368 5.44 39.91 31.57
CA LYS A 368 5.22 40.83 30.42
C LYS A 368 4.47 40.17 29.26
N ALA A 369 3.56 40.96 28.68
CA ALA A 369 2.71 40.59 27.55
C ALA A 369 3.53 40.05 26.36
N LEU A 370 3.12 38.89 25.86
CA LEU A 370 3.74 38.23 24.71
C LEU A 370 3.30 38.88 23.40
N SER A 371 4.20 38.99 22.43
CA SER A 371 3.80 39.34 21.07
C SER A 371 3.00 38.18 20.46
N ARG A 372 2.03 38.49 19.60
CA ARG A 372 1.14 37.50 18.98
C ARG A 372 0.87 37.85 17.53
N ILE A 373 0.94 36.84 16.65
CA ILE A 373 0.51 36.91 15.26
C ILE A 373 -0.58 35.86 15.07
N SER A 374 -1.74 36.28 14.56
CA SER A 374 -2.88 35.39 14.36
C SER A 374 -3.59 35.66 13.04
N ASN A 375 -4.08 34.60 12.40
CA ASN A 375 -4.92 34.67 11.19
C ASN A 375 -4.29 35.50 10.06
N SER A 376 -2.97 35.52 9.96
CA SER A 376 -2.23 36.46 9.11
C SER A 376 -1.53 35.74 7.97
N VAL A 377 -1.17 36.50 6.94
CA VAL A 377 -0.51 36.01 5.73
C VAL A 377 0.78 36.79 5.51
N PHE A 378 1.88 36.06 5.36
CA PHE A 378 3.18 36.59 4.99
C PHE A 378 3.58 35.91 3.67
N THR A 379 3.74 36.65 2.58
CA THR A 379 4.06 36.01 1.29
C THR A 379 4.82 36.89 0.31
N GLY A 380 5.68 36.26 -0.49
CA GLY A 380 6.35 36.88 -1.61
C GLY A 380 7.44 37.87 -1.21
N GLY A 381 8.42 37.43 -0.43
CA GLY A 381 9.46 38.31 0.12
C GLY A 381 10.91 37.88 -0.12
N GLY A 382 11.81 38.86 -0.10
CA GLY A 382 13.23 38.65 -0.35
C GLY A 382 14.02 38.04 0.81
N GLY A 383 13.64 38.24 2.08
CA GLY A 383 14.39 37.81 3.26
C GLY A 383 13.80 36.59 3.98
N VAL A 384 13.69 36.70 5.30
CA VAL A 384 12.91 35.79 6.16
C VAL A 384 11.49 36.32 6.30
N GLY A 385 10.48 35.46 6.29
CA GLY A 385 9.09 35.88 6.50
C GLY A 385 8.87 36.50 7.86
N ILE A 386 9.17 35.74 8.91
CA ILE A 386 9.11 36.17 10.30
C ILE A 386 10.46 35.86 10.95
N ALA A 387 11.21 36.90 11.30
CA ALA A 387 12.51 36.79 11.97
C ALA A 387 12.34 37.08 13.47
N ILE A 388 12.78 36.14 14.32
CA ILE A 388 12.62 36.21 15.77
C ILE A 388 14.01 36.10 16.41
N SER A 389 14.39 37.11 17.18
CA SER A 389 15.65 37.15 17.93
C SER A 389 15.38 37.51 19.38
N GLY A 390 15.56 36.55 20.30
CA GLY A 390 15.45 36.73 21.75
C GLY A 390 14.05 37.12 22.28
N THR A 391 13.01 36.98 21.46
CA THR A 391 11.63 37.36 21.79
C THR A 391 10.75 36.13 21.97
N SER A 392 9.87 36.13 22.97
CA SER A 392 8.79 35.15 23.04
C SER A 392 7.60 35.59 22.15
N LEU A 393 7.21 34.73 21.23
CA LEU A 393 6.22 35.03 20.18
C LEU A 393 5.28 33.84 19.99
N ASN A 394 3.97 34.13 19.90
CA ASN A 394 2.96 33.15 19.56
C ASN A 394 2.49 33.38 18.11
N LEU A 395 2.61 32.36 17.27
CA LEU A 395 2.13 32.34 15.89
C LEU A 395 0.98 31.34 15.78
N GLU A 396 -0.19 31.81 15.39
CA GLU A 396 -1.40 30.99 15.33
C GLU A 396 -2.10 31.17 13.98
N SER A 397 -2.52 30.08 13.35
CA SER A 397 -3.34 30.13 12.11
C SER A 397 -2.73 31.05 11.05
N THR A 398 -1.41 31.00 10.89
CA THR A 398 -0.65 31.92 10.06
C THR A 398 -0.04 31.18 8.87
N ILE A 399 -0.12 31.81 7.70
CA ILE A 399 0.52 31.32 6.47
C ILE A 399 1.77 32.15 6.23
N VAL A 400 2.90 31.48 6.08
CA VAL A 400 4.16 32.11 5.69
C VAL A 400 4.72 31.35 4.50
N GLU A 401 4.91 32.03 3.38
CA GLU A 401 5.32 31.37 2.15
C GLU A 401 6.17 32.24 1.24
N ASP A 402 6.92 31.60 0.34
CA ASP A 402 7.66 32.27 -0.74
C ASP A 402 8.60 33.38 -0.23
N PHE A 403 9.38 33.03 0.80
CA PHE A 403 10.49 33.83 1.29
C PHE A 403 11.81 33.18 0.93
N SER A 404 12.73 33.94 0.35
CA SER A 404 13.95 33.37 -0.23
C SER A 404 14.91 32.71 0.78
N LYS A 405 14.83 33.04 2.08
CA LYS A 405 15.74 32.47 3.10
C LYS A 405 15.06 31.46 4.02
N ALA A 406 13.97 31.87 4.66
CA ALA A 406 13.18 31.00 5.53
C ALA A 406 11.77 31.58 5.70
N CYS A 407 10.77 30.73 5.92
CA CYS A 407 9.45 31.22 6.27
C CYS A 407 9.50 31.80 7.70
N VAL A 408 9.89 30.98 8.68
CA VAL A 408 10.09 31.42 10.07
C VAL A 408 11.52 31.11 10.50
N SER A 409 12.22 32.10 11.07
CA SER A 409 13.54 31.92 11.67
C SER A 409 13.56 32.41 13.09
N THR A 410 14.04 31.59 14.01
CA THR A 410 14.18 31.92 15.44
C THR A 410 15.60 31.69 15.94
N SER A 411 16.10 32.63 16.75
CA SER A 411 17.40 32.60 17.43
C SER A 411 17.31 33.37 18.76
N GLY A 412 18.29 33.18 19.63
CA GLY A 412 18.46 33.88 20.91
C GLY A 412 18.60 32.95 22.12
N ARG A 413 19.26 33.46 23.18
CA ARG A 413 19.63 32.69 24.37
C ARG A 413 18.48 32.30 25.30
N VAL A 414 17.36 33.03 25.30
CA VAL A 414 16.17 32.76 26.11
C VAL A 414 14.95 33.25 25.35
N ASN A 415 14.24 32.35 24.66
CA ASN A 415 12.97 32.67 24.03
C ASN A 415 12.05 31.45 23.98
N THR A 416 10.74 31.70 24.12
CA THR A 416 9.71 30.71 23.90
C THR A 416 8.93 31.09 22.64
N VAL A 417 9.06 30.29 21.58
CA VAL A 417 8.32 30.48 20.34
C VAL A 417 7.29 29.37 20.22
N THR A 418 6.02 29.73 20.15
CA THR A 418 4.93 28.78 19.91
C THR A 418 4.36 28.99 18.52
N ILE A 419 4.22 27.91 17.77
CA ILE A 419 3.67 27.90 16.41
C ILE A 419 2.56 26.88 16.37
N HIS A 420 1.36 27.33 16.04
CA HIS A 420 0.16 26.51 16.05
C HIS A 420 -0.67 26.70 14.78
N ASN A 421 -1.23 25.62 14.23
CA ASN A 421 -2.12 25.64 13.07
C ASN A 421 -1.58 26.45 11.88
N SER A 422 -0.26 26.40 11.64
CA SER A 422 0.40 27.29 10.68
C SER A 422 0.96 26.54 9.47
N ILE A 423 1.08 27.24 8.35
CA ILE A 423 1.61 26.71 7.09
C ILE A 423 2.89 27.44 6.74
N MET A 424 3.94 26.69 6.45
CA MET A 424 5.24 27.20 6.00
C MET A 424 5.61 26.51 4.69
N ARG A 425 5.67 27.27 3.59
CA ARG A 425 5.92 26.64 2.28
C ARG A 425 6.66 27.49 1.29
N SER A 426 7.26 26.83 0.30
CA SER A 426 7.95 27.50 -0.81
C SER A 426 9.07 28.43 -0.36
N CYS A 427 9.69 28.15 0.79
CA CYS A 427 10.87 28.87 1.30
C CYS A 427 12.12 28.00 1.18
N SER A 428 13.33 28.57 1.27
CA SER A 428 14.53 27.73 1.41
C SER A 428 14.51 26.91 2.71
N VAL A 429 13.96 27.47 3.79
CA VAL A 429 13.69 26.70 5.00
C VAL A 429 12.30 27.00 5.51
N GLY A 430 11.47 26.00 5.78
CA GLY A 430 10.15 26.22 6.39
C GLY A 430 10.31 26.85 7.77
N LEU A 431 10.85 26.09 8.71
CA LEU A 431 11.20 26.56 10.06
C LEU A 431 12.68 26.41 10.35
N ARG A 432 13.36 27.52 10.65
CA ARG A 432 14.76 27.54 11.10
C ARG A 432 14.84 27.92 12.57
N ALA A 433 15.22 26.98 13.43
CA ALA A 433 15.50 27.22 14.85
C ALA A 433 17.00 27.08 15.10
N LYS A 434 17.69 28.21 15.30
CA LYS A 434 19.13 28.22 15.58
C LYS A 434 19.39 27.90 17.04
N ASP A 435 20.37 27.05 17.32
CA ASP A 435 20.77 26.67 18.68
C ASP A 435 21.90 27.57 19.18
N ASP A 436 21.56 28.81 19.52
CA ASP A 436 22.46 29.80 20.13
C ASP A 436 22.15 30.03 21.63
N GLY A 437 21.41 29.12 22.27
CA GLY A 437 21.18 29.07 23.74
C GLY A 437 19.93 28.30 24.20
N LYS A 438 19.31 28.71 25.32
CA LYS A 438 18.13 28.07 25.97
C LYS A 438 16.81 28.39 25.25
N GLN A 439 16.75 28.13 23.95
CA GLN A 439 15.56 28.38 23.15
C GLN A 439 14.54 27.24 23.32
N ASN A 440 13.27 27.59 23.52
CA ASN A 440 12.15 26.65 23.57
C ASN A 440 11.20 26.89 22.40
N VAL A 441 11.22 26.02 21.39
CA VAL A 441 10.32 26.13 20.24
C VAL A 441 9.30 25.00 20.29
N HIS A 442 8.03 25.36 20.27
CA HIS A 442 6.91 24.43 20.27
C HIS A 442 6.12 24.59 18.98
N VAL A 443 6.04 23.53 18.18
CA VAL A 443 5.31 23.52 16.92
C VAL A 443 4.25 22.44 16.96
N THR A 444 3.00 22.84 16.80
CA THR A 444 1.83 21.95 16.89
C THR A 444 0.90 22.13 15.70
N ASN A 445 0.33 21.03 15.19
CA ASN A 445 -0.69 21.06 14.13
C ASN A 445 -0.26 21.91 12.92
N SER A 446 1.02 21.83 12.52
CA SER A 446 1.59 22.71 11.48
C SER A 446 2.14 21.91 10.30
N VAL A 447 2.20 22.58 9.14
CA VAL A 447 2.62 21.95 7.88
C VAL A 447 3.81 22.70 7.28
N MET A 448 4.88 21.97 6.98
CA MET A 448 6.09 22.45 6.32
C MET A 448 6.24 21.75 4.96
N VAL A 449 5.83 22.41 3.88
CA VAL A 449 5.69 21.76 2.58
C VAL A 449 6.40 22.54 1.47
N GLN A 450 6.96 21.85 0.46
CA GLN A 450 7.59 22.51 -0.70
C GLN A 450 8.69 23.51 -0.35
N ASN A 451 9.41 23.29 0.75
CA ASN A 451 10.60 24.06 1.06
C ASN A 451 11.85 23.36 0.50
N GLU A 452 13.01 24.00 0.50
CA GLU A 452 14.25 23.23 0.31
C GLU A 452 14.50 22.32 1.53
N VAL A 453 14.39 22.89 2.74
CA VAL A 453 14.40 22.14 4.00
C VAL A 453 13.11 22.41 4.79
N GLY A 454 12.40 21.38 5.23
CA GLY A 454 11.16 21.54 6.02
C GLY A 454 11.43 22.18 7.38
N VAL A 455 12.23 21.49 8.20
CA VAL A 455 12.65 21.95 9.53
C VAL A 455 14.17 21.90 9.65
N TRP A 456 14.76 22.98 10.15
CA TRP A 456 16.19 23.10 10.43
C TRP A 456 16.38 23.47 11.90
N TYR A 457 16.95 22.57 12.69
CA TYR A 457 17.33 22.81 14.08
C TYR A 457 18.85 22.83 14.25
N GLY A 458 19.37 23.82 14.98
CA GLY A 458 20.80 23.99 15.24
C GLY A 458 21.53 24.84 14.21
N ASP A 459 22.77 25.21 14.52
CA ASP A 459 23.64 25.99 13.64
C ASP A 459 24.93 25.21 13.32
N ARG A 460 25.48 25.42 12.12
CA ARG A 460 26.75 24.83 11.69
C ARG A 460 27.93 25.44 12.43
N ASP A 461 27.81 26.71 12.80
CA ASP A 461 28.92 27.51 13.32
C ASP A 461 28.84 27.74 14.85
N ALA A 462 27.79 27.22 15.53
CA ALA A 462 27.60 27.43 16.96
C ALA A 462 28.19 26.31 17.82
N PRO A 463 28.89 26.64 18.94
CA PRO A 463 29.30 25.64 19.93
C PRO A 463 28.08 24.98 20.58
N THR A 464 28.20 23.69 20.94
CA THR A 464 27.13 22.88 21.56
C THR A 464 26.49 23.57 22.76
N SER A 465 25.26 24.04 22.61
CA SER A 465 24.40 24.47 23.71
C SER A 465 23.49 23.31 24.09
N GLU A 466 23.69 22.71 25.27
CA GLU A 466 22.90 21.54 25.72
C GLU A 466 21.51 21.92 26.29
N SER A 467 21.03 23.15 26.09
CA SER A 467 20.02 23.72 27.00
C SER A 467 18.72 24.22 26.36
N GLY A 468 18.59 24.14 25.04
CA GLY A 468 17.35 24.42 24.31
C GLY A 468 16.46 23.18 24.12
N THR A 469 15.15 23.38 23.94
CA THR A 469 14.22 22.32 23.56
C THR A 469 13.42 22.69 22.32
N PHE A 470 13.30 21.74 21.39
CA PHE A 470 12.52 21.86 20.17
C PHE A 470 11.50 20.73 20.14
N ILE A 471 10.22 21.07 20.16
CA ILE A 471 9.12 20.11 20.23
C ILE A 471 8.26 20.24 18.97
N LEU A 472 8.24 19.19 18.16
CA LEU A 472 7.31 19.02 17.03
C LEU A 472 6.24 18.02 17.44
N LYS A 473 4.99 18.49 17.51
CA LYS A 473 3.83 17.66 17.81
C LYS A 473 2.81 17.74 16.69
N ASN A 474 2.21 16.61 16.30
CA ASN A 474 1.10 16.57 15.34
C ASN A 474 1.40 17.46 14.13
N SER A 475 2.53 17.27 13.46
CA SER A 475 2.97 18.18 12.40
C SER A 475 3.53 17.37 11.23
N VAL A 476 3.52 17.94 10.04
CA VAL A 476 3.90 17.22 8.82
C VAL A 476 4.91 18.03 8.02
N ALA A 477 5.99 17.37 7.61
CA ALA A 477 6.95 17.93 6.66
C ALA A 477 7.02 17.04 5.41
N MET A 478 6.60 17.57 4.26
CA MET A 478 6.50 16.80 3.02
C MET A 478 6.97 17.58 1.80
N GLU A 479 7.40 16.88 0.76
CA GLU A 479 7.80 17.49 -0.52
C GLU A 479 8.87 18.58 -0.39
N ASN A 480 9.71 18.50 0.65
CA ASN A 480 10.83 19.40 0.78
C ASN A 480 11.99 18.88 -0.09
N SER A 481 12.55 19.72 -0.95
CA SER A 481 13.40 19.26 -2.06
C SER A 481 14.75 18.68 -1.62
N ALA A 482 15.25 19.04 -0.44
CA ALA A 482 16.49 18.50 0.12
C ALA A 482 16.24 17.58 1.33
N LYS A 483 15.59 18.06 2.39
CA LYS A 483 15.30 17.27 3.62
C LYS A 483 14.04 17.75 4.33
N ASN A 484 13.32 16.83 4.98
CA ASN A 484 12.16 17.18 5.82
C ASN A 484 12.58 17.69 7.21
N LEU A 485 13.63 17.11 7.79
CA LEU A 485 14.22 17.53 9.07
C LEU A 485 15.75 17.51 8.95
N ARG A 486 16.39 18.58 9.41
CA ARG A 486 17.84 18.70 9.52
C ARG A 486 18.19 19.16 10.93
N VAL A 487 19.05 18.41 11.62
CA VAL A 487 19.46 18.69 13.00
C VAL A 487 20.98 18.77 13.07
N PHE A 488 21.49 19.86 13.62
CA PHE A 488 22.92 20.03 13.93
C PHE A 488 23.16 19.85 15.42
N SER A 489 24.26 19.18 15.76
CA SER A 489 24.79 19.12 17.13
C SER A 489 26.31 19.26 17.06
N GLY A 490 26.83 20.26 17.77
CA GLY A 490 28.27 20.59 17.76
C GLY A 490 28.80 20.99 16.39
N GLY A 491 28.02 21.75 15.63
CA GLY A 491 28.35 22.19 14.27
C GLY A 491 28.29 21.10 13.20
N LEU A 492 28.04 19.84 13.58
CA LEU A 492 27.93 18.71 12.66
C LEU A 492 26.47 18.32 12.44
N GLU A 493 26.10 18.14 11.17
CA GLU A 493 24.81 17.57 10.80
C GLU A 493 24.75 16.12 11.26
N GLN A 494 23.70 15.76 11.98
CA GLN A 494 23.53 14.39 12.44
C GLN A 494 23.09 13.51 11.25
N PRO A 495 23.67 12.30 11.06
CA PRO A 495 23.32 11.42 9.94
C PRO A 495 21.92 10.78 10.12
N ASP A 496 21.52 10.48 11.36
CA ASP A 496 20.28 9.80 11.72
C ASP A 496 19.24 10.76 12.32
N THR A 497 18.93 11.84 11.59
CA THR A 497 18.03 12.90 12.09
C THR A 497 16.56 12.52 12.10
N ASP A 498 16.23 11.39 11.50
CA ASP A 498 14.88 10.84 11.42
C ASP A 498 14.40 10.23 12.75
N ILE A 499 15.20 10.26 13.83
CA ILE A 499 14.90 9.52 15.09
C ILE A 499 14.80 10.46 16.31
N GLY A 500 14.76 11.77 16.08
CA GLY A 500 14.87 12.77 17.14
C GLY A 500 16.27 12.84 17.76
N ALA A 501 16.52 13.91 18.51
CA ALA A 501 17.77 14.12 19.26
C ALA A 501 17.41 14.49 20.70
N ARG A 502 18.37 14.48 21.65
CA ARG A 502 18.08 14.84 23.07
C ARG A 502 17.29 16.16 23.21
N ASN A 503 17.58 17.12 22.34
CA ASN A 503 16.97 18.45 22.37
C ASN A 503 15.82 18.60 21.35
N VAL A 504 15.55 17.57 20.54
CA VAL A 504 14.49 17.54 19.52
C VAL A 504 13.50 16.43 19.85
N LYS A 505 12.35 16.80 20.41
CA LYS A 505 11.25 15.89 20.74
C LYS A 505 10.25 15.86 19.59
N LEU A 506 10.11 14.70 18.96
CA LEU A 506 9.14 14.44 17.90
C LEU A 506 7.97 13.65 18.50
N THR A 507 6.73 14.04 18.20
CA THR A 507 5.53 13.30 18.60
C THR A 507 4.50 13.43 17.49
N CYS A 508 4.10 12.34 16.85
CA CYS A 508 3.22 12.37 15.69
C CYS A 508 3.73 13.32 14.59
N PHE A 509 5.05 13.24 14.30
CA PHE A 509 5.70 13.95 13.22
C PHE A 509 5.87 13.03 12.01
N PHE A 510 5.34 13.44 10.86
CA PHE A 510 5.29 12.64 9.65
C PHE A 510 6.15 13.24 8.53
N VAL A 511 6.91 12.40 7.82
CA VAL A 511 7.76 12.79 6.69
C VAL A 511 7.49 11.95 5.44
N SER A 512 7.57 12.56 4.25
CA SER A 512 7.40 11.84 2.97
C SER A 512 8.62 11.00 2.61
N ARG A 513 8.45 9.70 2.29
CA ARG A 513 9.54 8.82 1.81
C ARG A 513 9.77 8.98 0.31
N GLY A 514 11.05 9.03 -0.12
CA GLY A 514 11.43 9.23 -1.52
C GLY A 514 11.34 8.00 -2.44
N SER A 515 10.95 6.82 -1.93
CA SER A 515 10.98 5.55 -2.66
C SER A 515 9.57 5.06 -3.03
N ALA A 516 9.38 4.65 -4.28
CA ALA A 516 8.08 4.40 -4.92
C ALA A 516 7.64 2.91 -4.95
N VAL A 517 8.11 2.04 -4.04
CA VAL A 517 8.00 0.57 -4.24
C VAL A 517 7.10 -0.19 -3.25
N GLU A 518 6.49 0.44 -2.24
CA GLU A 518 5.73 -0.34 -1.22
C GLU A 518 4.31 0.19 -0.94
N THR A 519 3.38 -0.70 -0.65
CA THR A 519 2.02 -0.38 -0.20
C THR A 519 2.02 -0.09 1.31
N SER A 520 1.86 1.18 1.69
CA SER A 520 1.75 1.62 3.11
C SER A 520 0.41 1.24 3.74
N ARG A 521 0.40 0.92 5.05
CA ARG A 521 -0.80 0.74 5.89
C ARG A 521 -1.43 2.07 6.33
N THR A 522 -0.70 3.19 6.30
CA THR A 522 -1.25 4.53 6.52
C THR A 522 -1.67 5.16 5.19
N THR A 523 -2.97 5.25 4.96
CA THR A 523 -3.52 5.97 3.82
C THR A 523 -3.49 7.46 4.10
N PHE A 524 -2.46 8.14 3.59
CA PHE A 524 -2.54 9.57 3.36
C PHE A 524 -3.51 9.80 2.19
N SER A 525 -4.79 10.01 2.50
CA SER A 525 -5.78 10.34 1.48
C SER A 525 -6.06 11.84 1.49
N ILE A 526 -5.59 12.54 0.46
CA ILE A 526 -6.19 13.80 0.05
C ILE A 526 -7.47 13.41 -0.68
N LYS A 527 -8.60 13.24 0.03
CA LYS A 527 -9.88 12.93 -0.63
C LYS A 527 -10.27 14.13 -1.51
N PRO A 528 -10.35 13.98 -2.85
CA PRO A 528 -10.89 15.03 -3.69
C PRO A 528 -12.37 15.16 -3.36
N SER A 529 -12.76 16.28 -2.75
CA SER A 529 -14.17 16.62 -2.60
C SER A 529 -14.66 17.27 -3.89
N ALA A 530 -15.87 16.92 -4.35
CA ALA A 530 -16.48 17.42 -5.59
C ALA A 530 -16.86 18.92 -5.56
N SER A 531 -16.39 19.64 -4.54
CA SER A 531 -16.43 21.09 -4.41
C SER A 531 -15.31 21.44 -3.44
N CYS A 532 -14.70 22.62 -3.57
CA CYS A 532 -13.68 23.16 -2.66
C CYS A 532 -14.11 23.07 -1.17
N GLN A 533 -13.95 21.91 -0.58
CA GLN A 533 -13.88 21.66 0.84
C GLN A 533 -12.44 21.22 1.04
N GLN A 534 -11.77 21.77 2.05
CA GLN A 534 -10.41 21.40 2.42
C GLN A 534 -10.24 19.89 2.24
N PRO A 535 -9.17 19.41 1.56
CA PRO A 535 -8.78 18.04 1.82
C PRO A 535 -8.50 18.00 3.31
N LYS A 536 -9.39 17.34 4.06
CA LYS A 536 -9.10 17.00 5.43
C LYS A 536 -7.86 16.13 5.35
N ILE A 537 -6.72 16.67 5.79
CA ILE A 537 -5.54 15.87 6.00
C ILE A 537 -5.85 15.01 7.23
N HIS A 538 -6.59 13.94 7.01
CA HIS A 538 -6.84 12.93 8.01
C HIS A 538 -5.70 11.94 7.93
N LEU A 539 -4.77 12.12 8.85
CA LEU A 539 -3.86 11.04 9.24
C LEU A 539 -4.58 10.26 10.34
N ALA A 540 -5.40 9.29 9.93
CA ALA A 540 -5.96 8.33 10.87
C ALA A 540 -4.85 7.36 11.27
N HIS A 541 -4.22 7.62 12.41
CA HIS A 541 -3.25 6.73 13.04
C HIS A 541 -3.72 6.47 14.47
N SER A 542 -3.70 5.21 14.91
CA SER A 542 -4.30 4.76 16.19
C SER A 542 -3.76 5.47 17.45
N GLY A 543 -2.60 6.13 17.35
CA GLY A 543 -2.01 6.93 18.43
C GLY A 543 -1.85 8.43 18.14
N CYS A 544 -2.36 8.93 17.01
CA CYS A 544 -2.20 10.33 16.60
C CYS A 544 -3.49 10.86 15.98
N ASP A 545 -4.20 11.73 16.69
CA ASP A 545 -5.24 12.57 16.09
C ASP A 545 -4.60 13.81 15.47
N PHE A 546 -4.24 13.70 14.20
CA PHE A 546 -3.89 14.86 13.39
C PHE A 546 -5.14 15.32 12.64
N ALA A 547 -5.78 16.35 13.19
CA ALA A 547 -6.82 17.13 12.53
C ALA A 547 -6.34 18.58 12.48
N MET A 548 -5.96 19.04 11.29
CA MET A 548 -5.59 20.44 11.09
C MET A 548 -6.85 21.22 10.68
N ASP A 549 -7.53 21.82 11.65
CA ASP A 549 -8.55 22.84 11.40
C ASP A 549 -7.86 24.17 11.08
N LEU A 550 -7.33 24.27 9.87
CA LEU A 550 -7.00 25.58 9.31
C LEU A 550 -8.31 26.37 9.19
N LEU A 551 -8.29 27.69 9.48
CA LEU A 551 -9.34 28.68 9.13
C LEU A 551 -10.14 28.21 7.91
N PRO A 552 -11.46 28.39 7.80
CA PRO A 552 -12.30 27.79 6.75
C PRO A 552 -11.77 28.16 5.36
N SER A 553 -10.83 27.37 4.85
CA SER A 553 -9.92 27.70 3.74
C SER A 553 -10.13 26.64 2.70
N LYS A 554 -11.20 26.84 1.95
CA LYS A 554 -11.85 25.84 1.12
C LYS A 554 -11.00 25.25 -0.04
N CYS A 555 -9.77 25.71 -0.32
CA CYS A 555 -9.03 25.25 -1.50
C CYS A 555 -7.48 25.22 -1.38
N LEU A 556 -6.89 25.25 -0.17
CA LEU A 556 -5.42 25.48 -0.02
C LEU A 556 -4.49 24.47 -0.72
N LEU A 557 -5.01 23.30 -1.11
CA LEU A 557 -4.27 22.22 -1.77
C LEU A 557 -4.87 21.84 -3.14
N SER A 558 -5.83 22.58 -3.71
CA SER A 558 -6.44 22.19 -5.00
C SER A 558 -5.54 22.43 -6.21
N ASP A 559 -4.57 23.35 -6.12
CA ASP A 559 -3.54 23.55 -7.16
C ASP A 559 -2.39 22.53 -7.03
N TYR A 560 -2.52 21.56 -6.11
CA TYR A 560 -1.69 20.38 -6.04
C TYR A 560 -2.08 19.42 -7.17
N THR A 561 -1.61 19.70 -8.38
CA THR A 561 -1.27 18.64 -9.32
C THR A 561 0.15 18.22 -9.00
N PRO A 562 0.39 17.11 -8.28
CA PRO A 562 1.73 16.54 -8.26
C PRO A 562 2.12 16.35 -9.72
N GLN A 563 3.31 16.79 -10.13
CA GLN A 563 3.82 16.64 -11.50
C GLN A 563 4.00 15.16 -11.95
N GLY A 564 3.32 14.23 -11.30
CA GLY A 564 3.04 12.87 -11.73
C GLY A 564 1.96 12.32 -10.80
N LYS A 565 1.16 11.35 -11.26
CA LYS A 565 0.16 10.60 -10.45
C LYS A 565 0.82 9.91 -9.24
N ARG A 566 1.20 10.64 -8.20
CA ARG A 566 1.62 10.12 -6.90
C ARG A 566 0.46 10.27 -5.93
N THR A 567 -0.62 9.51 -6.15
CA THR A 567 -1.77 9.39 -5.24
C THR A 567 -1.43 8.68 -3.92
N HIS A 568 -0.16 8.30 -3.72
CA HIS A 568 0.34 7.55 -2.57
C HIS A 568 1.65 8.17 -2.07
N ILE A 569 1.57 9.24 -1.28
CA ILE A 569 2.72 9.72 -0.52
C ILE A 569 2.84 8.81 0.70
N GLN A 570 3.92 8.02 0.77
CA GLN A 570 4.25 7.27 1.96
C GLN A 570 4.71 8.24 3.06
N LEU A 571 4.03 8.21 4.20
CA LEU A 571 4.43 8.98 5.38
C LEU A 571 5.08 8.04 6.40
N GLN A 572 6.30 8.36 6.81
CA GLN A 572 7.00 7.70 7.89
C GLN A 572 6.85 8.51 9.17
N ARG A 573 6.46 7.85 10.26
CA ARG A 573 6.43 8.44 11.61
C ARG A 573 7.82 8.34 12.22
N LEU A 574 8.36 9.45 12.71
CA LEU A 574 9.76 9.57 13.16
C LEU A 574 9.96 9.45 14.70
N ASP A 575 8.90 9.20 15.47
CA ASP A 575 8.93 9.24 16.95
C ASP A 575 9.07 7.87 17.62
N LEU A 576 9.52 6.84 16.90
CA LEU A 576 9.71 5.50 17.46
C LEU A 576 10.91 5.47 18.43
N CYS A 577 10.60 5.62 19.72
CA CYS A 577 11.54 5.61 20.84
C CYS A 577 12.31 4.28 20.96
N ARG A 578 13.63 4.40 21.20
CA ARG A 578 14.60 3.29 21.36
C ARG A 578 14.31 2.35 22.54
N ASP A 579 13.61 2.82 23.57
CA ASP A 579 13.37 2.09 24.82
C ASP A 579 11.95 1.51 24.93
N CYS A 580 11.12 1.66 23.89
CA CYS A 580 9.73 1.19 23.89
C CYS A 580 9.57 -0.22 23.30
N CYS A 581 10.66 -0.91 22.95
CA CYS A 581 10.56 -2.22 22.34
C CYS A 581 10.07 -3.27 23.34
N LYS A 582 8.96 -3.95 23.02
CA LYS A 582 8.43 -5.07 23.82
C LYS A 582 9.13 -6.36 23.37
N ASN A 583 9.48 -7.22 24.33
CA ASN A 583 9.89 -8.59 24.01
C ASN A 583 8.64 -9.36 23.57
N ALA A 584 8.62 -9.89 22.35
CA ALA A 584 7.59 -10.84 21.94
C ALA A 584 8.01 -12.25 22.35
N SER A 585 7.05 -13.01 22.88
CA SER A 585 7.24 -14.42 23.24
C SER A 585 7.16 -15.37 22.04
N SER A 586 6.64 -14.90 20.90
CA SER A 586 6.53 -15.73 19.70
C SER A 586 6.80 -14.94 18.43
N LEU A 587 7.28 -15.68 17.45
CA LEU A 587 7.72 -15.17 16.17
C LEU A 587 6.53 -15.00 15.20
N GLU A 588 5.98 -13.79 15.10
CA GLU A 588 4.88 -13.43 14.20
C GLU A 588 5.35 -12.44 13.12
N PHE A 589 5.65 -12.95 11.92
CA PHE A 589 5.90 -12.12 10.74
C PHE A 589 4.64 -12.12 9.87
N GLU A 590 3.80 -11.10 10.00
CA GLU A 590 2.76 -10.82 8.99
C GLU A 590 3.43 -10.19 7.76
N ASP A 591 3.56 -10.95 6.67
CA ASP A 591 3.76 -10.62 5.22
C ASP A 591 4.49 -9.35 4.74
N ASN A 592 5.03 -8.49 5.60
CA ASN A 592 5.70 -7.24 5.28
C ASN A 592 7.01 -7.11 6.06
N TYR A 593 8.10 -7.30 5.34
CA TYR A 593 9.47 -7.18 5.82
C TYR A 593 9.83 -5.71 6.07
N GLY A 594 9.39 -5.15 7.20
CA GLY A 594 9.87 -3.85 7.68
C GLY A 594 11.40 -3.83 7.89
N PRO A 595 12.03 -2.68 8.08
CA PRO A 595 13.47 -2.59 8.33
C PRO A 595 13.84 -3.36 9.59
N LEU A 596 14.44 -4.53 9.41
CA LEU A 596 14.94 -5.38 10.49
C LEU A 596 16.32 -4.90 10.91
N SER A 597 16.51 -4.64 12.20
CA SER A 597 17.83 -4.37 12.76
C SER A 597 18.28 -5.57 13.59
N MET A 598 19.44 -6.12 13.29
CA MET A 598 20.07 -7.17 14.11
C MET A 598 21.03 -6.54 15.09
N ARG A 599 20.88 -6.87 16.38
CA ARG A 599 21.79 -6.42 17.45
C ARG A 599 22.13 -7.57 18.39
N ASN A 600 23.15 -7.35 19.21
CA ASN A 600 23.63 -8.34 20.18
C ASN A 600 23.92 -9.69 19.50
N ILE A 601 24.72 -9.67 18.44
CA ILE A 601 25.15 -10.87 17.73
C ILE A 601 26.06 -11.70 18.64
N ARG A 602 25.79 -13.00 18.76
CA ARG A 602 26.46 -13.95 19.67
C ARG A 602 26.62 -15.30 18.98
N ASP A 603 27.38 -16.21 19.61
CA ASP A 603 27.53 -17.61 19.19
C ASP A 603 27.94 -17.81 17.72
N MET A 604 28.69 -16.84 17.17
CA MET A 604 29.04 -16.85 15.77
C MET A 604 29.99 -18.00 15.43
N LYS A 605 29.58 -18.84 14.47
CA LYS A 605 30.37 -19.98 13.97
C LYS A 605 30.36 -19.96 12.45
N ARG A 606 31.47 -20.39 11.84
CA ARG A 606 31.48 -20.68 10.39
C ARG A 606 30.65 -21.92 10.13
N ALA A 607 29.83 -21.90 9.10
CA ALA A 607 29.09 -23.09 8.68
C ALA A 607 30.10 -24.16 8.21
N THR A 608 29.97 -25.37 8.73
CA THR A 608 30.84 -26.51 8.40
C THR A 608 30.34 -27.22 7.15
N ILE A 609 30.34 -26.54 6.01
CA ILE A 609 30.14 -27.23 4.73
C ILE A 609 31.41 -28.01 4.42
N TYR A 610 31.29 -29.33 4.27
CA TYR A 610 32.40 -30.19 3.89
C TYR A 610 32.64 -30.07 2.39
N THR A 611 33.54 -29.19 1.99
CA THR A 611 33.89 -28.89 0.58
C THR A 611 34.94 -29.87 0.03
N GLY A 612 35.11 -31.04 0.65
CA GLY A 612 36.17 -32.00 0.32
C GLY A 612 37.56 -31.62 0.87
N LYS A 613 37.74 -30.40 1.36
CA LYS A 613 38.94 -29.97 2.10
C LYS A 613 38.59 -29.65 3.56
N PRO A 614 39.34 -30.17 4.55
CA PRO A 614 39.15 -29.79 5.94
C PRO A 614 39.30 -28.27 6.11
N ASN A 615 38.37 -27.63 6.82
CA ASN A 615 38.39 -26.21 7.20
C ASN A 615 38.01 -25.15 6.14
N GLU A 616 37.60 -25.52 4.93
CA GLU A 616 37.04 -24.59 3.93
C GLU A 616 35.50 -24.49 4.07
N GLY A 617 35.03 -24.01 5.23
CA GLY A 617 33.60 -23.78 5.48
C GLY A 617 33.07 -22.51 4.80
N CYS A 618 31.95 -22.63 4.09
CA CYS A 618 31.25 -21.52 3.45
C CYS A 618 29.95 -21.21 4.21
N GLY A 619 29.81 -19.99 4.74
CA GLY A 619 28.61 -19.56 5.48
C GLY A 619 28.87 -19.27 6.95
N VAL A 620 27.83 -18.81 7.66
CA VAL A 620 27.89 -18.39 9.06
C VAL A 620 26.58 -18.74 9.77
N THR A 621 26.70 -19.10 11.04
CA THR A 621 25.57 -19.25 11.97
C THR A 621 25.81 -18.38 13.19
N PHE A 622 24.78 -17.71 13.71
CA PHE A 622 24.89 -16.87 14.90
C PHE A 622 23.53 -16.64 15.56
N SER A 623 23.53 -16.29 16.84
CA SER A 623 22.35 -15.85 17.57
C SER A 623 22.28 -14.32 17.52
N THR A 624 21.10 -13.71 17.39
CA THR A 624 20.96 -12.25 17.44
C THR A 624 19.61 -11.87 18.03
N ASP A 625 19.53 -10.65 18.56
CA ASP A 625 18.26 -10.00 18.88
C ASP A 625 17.81 -9.27 17.60
N LEU A 626 16.69 -9.69 17.03
CA LEU A 626 16.05 -9.13 15.85
C LEU A 626 15.03 -8.08 16.28
N TYR A 627 15.24 -6.84 15.86
CA TYR A 627 14.36 -5.71 16.13
C TYR A 627 13.49 -5.49 14.89
N GLN A 628 12.20 -5.71 15.05
CA GLN A 628 11.20 -5.39 14.05
C GLN A 628 10.46 -4.12 14.47
N HIS A 629 10.62 -3.06 13.69
CA HIS A 629 9.90 -1.83 13.88
C HIS A 629 8.56 -1.92 13.12
N ILE A 630 7.45 -2.03 13.85
CA ILE A 630 6.10 -1.91 13.29
C ILE A 630 5.55 -0.51 13.58
N ASP A 631 4.55 -0.07 12.82
CA ASP A 631 4.04 1.33 12.82
C ASP A 631 3.65 1.89 14.21
N SER A 632 3.37 1.01 15.18
CA SER A 632 2.96 1.38 16.54
C SER A 632 3.85 0.85 17.68
N ASP A 633 4.77 -0.06 17.40
CA ASP A 633 5.53 -0.80 18.42
C ASP A 633 6.89 -1.24 17.86
N CYS A 634 7.82 -1.53 18.74
CA CYS A 634 9.06 -2.21 18.37
C CYS A 634 9.03 -3.58 19.05
N ILE A 635 9.24 -4.64 18.28
CA ILE A 635 9.27 -6.00 18.79
C ILE A 635 10.72 -6.48 18.77
N VAL A 636 11.20 -6.98 19.91
CA VAL A 636 12.47 -7.69 19.97
C VAL A 636 12.19 -9.19 20.07
N GLN A 637 12.80 -9.95 19.17
CA GLN A 637 12.79 -11.40 19.21
C GLN A 637 14.23 -11.91 19.19
N LYS A 638 14.52 -12.91 20.01
CA LYS A 638 15.79 -13.65 19.91
C LYS A 638 15.64 -14.66 18.79
N VAL A 639 16.61 -14.68 17.89
CA VAL A 639 16.59 -15.57 16.73
C VAL A 639 17.94 -16.22 16.51
N HIS A 640 17.93 -17.39 15.90
CA HIS A 640 19.13 -18.01 15.34
C HIS A 640 19.16 -17.76 13.84
N VAL A 641 20.24 -17.15 13.35
CA VAL A 641 20.45 -16.86 11.94
C VAL A 641 21.43 -17.89 11.37
N LYS A 642 21.03 -18.54 10.27
CA LYS A 642 21.86 -19.48 9.49
C LYS A 642 21.95 -18.93 8.06
N SER A 643 23.16 -18.75 7.53
CA SER A 643 23.41 -18.19 6.20
C SER A 643 24.48 -19.00 5.48
N ALA A 644 24.14 -19.64 4.36
CA ALA A 644 25.07 -20.40 3.53
C ALA A 644 24.54 -20.57 2.09
N TYR A 645 25.35 -21.19 1.24
CA TYR A 645 25.15 -21.32 -0.20
C TYR A 645 24.26 -22.52 -0.57
N SER A 646 23.44 -22.37 -1.61
CA SER A 646 22.68 -23.49 -2.19
C SER A 646 23.52 -24.22 -3.25
N ASP A 647 24.06 -25.40 -2.91
CA ASP A 647 24.47 -26.40 -3.90
C ASP A 647 23.59 -27.63 -3.75
N VAL A 648 22.71 -27.81 -4.72
CA VAL A 648 21.66 -28.83 -4.73
C VAL A 648 22.18 -30.22 -5.08
N THR A 649 23.39 -30.29 -5.65
CA THR A 649 23.98 -31.53 -6.16
C THR A 649 24.76 -32.29 -5.09
N HIS A 650 25.07 -31.65 -3.95
CA HIS A 650 25.85 -32.24 -2.88
C HIS A 650 24.97 -32.68 -1.70
N TYR A 651 25.17 -33.91 -1.19
CA TYR A 651 24.39 -34.47 -0.07
C TYR A 651 24.66 -33.77 1.28
N GLN A 652 25.85 -33.17 1.43
CA GLN A 652 26.23 -32.25 2.52
C GLN A 652 26.21 -30.78 2.08
N GLY A 653 25.76 -30.49 0.85
CA GLY A 653 25.48 -29.11 0.44
C GLY A 653 24.37 -28.60 1.34
N GLU A 654 24.75 -27.97 2.45
CA GLU A 654 23.83 -27.43 3.44
C GLU A 654 23.19 -26.17 2.83
N SER A 655 21.93 -26.15 2.38
CA SER A 655 20.69 -26.68 2.94
C SER A 655 20.06 -25.81 4.04
N HIS A 656 19.94 -24.50 3.81
CA HIS A 656 19.06 -23.64 4.62
C HIS A 656 17.71 -23.41 3.97
N LEU A 657 17.65 -23.43 2.63
CA LEU A 657 16.37 -23.49 1.95
C LEU A 657 15.63 -24.79 2.27
N ARG A 658 16.32 -25.91 2.54
CA ARG A 658 15.64 -27.14 2.96
C ARG A 658 15.08 -27.07 4.38
N GLU A 659 15.76 -26.42 5.32
CA GLU A 659 15.18 -26.20 6.68
C GLU A 659 13.86 -25.42 6.58
N LEU A 660 13.86 -24.36 5.76
CA LEU A 660 12.67 -23.57 5.45
C LEU A 660 11.60 -24.40 4.72
N LYS A 661 11.98 -25.18 3.70
CA LYS A 661 11.08 -26.07 2.96
C LYS A 661 10.43 -27.11 3.88
N VAL A 662 11.18 -27.68 4.81
CA VAL A 662 10.69 -28.67 5.75
C VAL A 662 9.73 -28.02 6.74
N HIS A 663 9.97 -26.77 7.14
CA HIS A 663 8.99 -26.01 7.90
C HIS A 663 7.70 -25.74 7.11
N TYR A 664 7.80 -25.38 5.83
CA TYR A 664 6.64 -25.25 4.96
C TYR A 664 5.89 -26.58 4.79
N LEU A 665 6.61 -27.70 4.64
CA LEU A 665 6.01 -29.03 4.64
C LEU A 665 5.29 -29.33 5.97
N ASP A 666 5.89 -29.00 7.11
CA ASP A 666 5.30 -29.16 8.44
C ASP A 666 4.03 -28.33 8.63
N ARG A 667 4.02 -27.09 8.12
CA ARG A 667 2.83 -26.23 8.07
C ARG A 667 1.74 -26.85 7.22
N VAL A 668 2.06 -27.33 6.03
CA VAL A 668 1.09 -27.98 5.13
C VAL A 668 0.56 -29.25 5.78
N MET A 669 1.41 -30.06 6.40
CA MET A 669 1.00 -31.30 7.07
C MET A 669 0.31 -31.09 8.43
N HIS A 670 0.33 -29.87 8.98
CA HIS A 670 -0.16 -29.53 10.32
C HIS A 670 0.48 -30.41 11.40
N THR A 671 1.78 -30.69 11.25
CA THR A 671 2.46 -31.64 12.12
C THR A 671 3.04 -31.01 13.39
N ASN A 672 3.40 -29.72 13.34
CA ASN A 672 4.06 -28.95 14.41
C ASN A 672 5.35 -29.64 14.92
N LEU A 673 6.07 -30.27 14.00
CA LEU A 673 7.28 -31.03 14.26
C LEU A 673 8.55 -30.24 13.95
N THR A 674 8.46 -29.02 13.43
CA THR A 674 9.64 -28.20 13.10
C THR A 674 9.66 -26.92 13.94
N ALA A 675 10.85 -26.40 14.22
CA ALA A 675 10.97 -25.05 14.74
C ALA A 675 10.37 -24.03 13.76
N LYS A 676 9.72 -22.98 14.28
CA LYS A 676 9.24 -21.89 13.43
C LYS A 676 10.41 -21.22 12.72
N SER A 677 10.26 -21.14 11.41
CA SER A 677 11.36 -20.92 10.48
C SER A 677 10.87 -19.99 9.39
N PHE A 678 11.58 -18.88 9.14
CA PHE A 678 11.26 -17.98 8.02
C PHE A 678 12.52 -17.54 7.26
N GLY A 679 12.39 -17.41 5.94
CA GLY A 679 13.45 -16.88 5.09
C GLY A 679 13.36 -15.36 4.99
N VAL A 680 14.52 -14.69 5.05
CA VAL A 680 14.62 -13.23 4.87
C VAL A 680 15.91 -12.87 4.14
N ILE A 681 15.82 -11.96 3.18
CA ILE A 681 17.03 -11.43 2.53
C ILE A 681 17.60 -10.37 3.47
N VAL A 682 18.76 -10.66 4.05
CA VAL A 682 19.38 -9.80 5.05
C VAL A 682 20.47 -8.98 4.40
N ASP A 683 20.32 -7.65 4.46
CA ASP A 683 21.40 -6.74 4.11
C ASP A 683 22.37 -6.58 5.30
N PHE A 684 23.45 -7.35 5.26
CA PHE A 684 24.50 -7.33 6.28
C PHE A 684 25.27 -6.00 6.36
N SER A 685 25.09 -5.07 5.40
CA SER A 685 25.68 -3.73 5.45
C SER A 685 25.12 -2.88 6.59
N HIS A 686 23.92 -3.22 7.10
CA HIS A 686 23.26 -2.51 8.20
C HIS A 686 23.56 -3.08 9.59
N ILE A 687 24.48 -4.05 9.73
CA ILE A 687 24.94 -4.52 11.04
C ILE A 687 25.79 -3.43 11.70
N PRO A 688 25.37 -2.85 12.85
CA PRO A 688 26.09 -1.74 13.48
C PRO A 688 27.48 -2.15 14.02
N ASP A 689 27.63 -3.42 14.40
CA ASP A 689 28.89 -3.96 14.88
C ASP A 689 29.84 -4.27 13.72
N ARG A 690 30.84 -3.40 13.55
CA ARG A 690 31.88 -3.54 12.52
C ARG A 690 32.63 -4.87 12.62
N SER A 691 32.81 -5.44 13.81
CA SER A 691 33.56 -6.68 14.01
C SER A 691 32.78 -7.90 13.50
N SER A 692 31.51 -8.03 13.91
CA SER A 692 30.59 -9.04 13.37
C SER A 692 30.37 -8.88 11.87
N SER A 693 30.18 -7.66 11.38
CA SER A 693 30.01 -7.38 9.95
C SER A 693 31.23 -7.87 9.13
N ALA A 694 32.45 -7.59 9.60
CA ALA A 694 33.67 -8.04 8.93
C ALA A 694 33.81 -9.57 8.92
N LEU A 695 33.52 -10.23 10.05
CA LEU A 695 33.61 -11.69 10.16
C LEU A 695 32.55 -12.39 9.29
N ILE A 696 31.31 -11.89 9.28
CA ILE A 696 30.24 -12.36 8.39
C ILE A 696 30.70 -12.19 6.93
N LYS A 697 31.14 -11.00 6.53
CA LYS A 697 31.62 -10.75 5.16
C LYS A 697 32.77 -11.68 4.75
N SER A 698 33.70 -11.96 5.66
CA SER A 698 34.80 -12.91 5.41
C SER A 698 34.33 -14.36 5.27
N SER A 699 33.37 -14.80 6.08
CA SER A 699 32.83 -16.16 6.08
C SER A 699 31.91 -16.41 4.88
N MET A 700 31.35 -15.34 4.32
CA MET A 700 30.57 -15.38 3.09
C MET A 700 31.45 -15.31 1.83
N SER A 701 32.68 -14.79 1.88
CA SER A 701 33.55 -14.63 0.70
C SER A 701 34.27 -15.93 0.29
N CYS A 702 33.53 -17.00 0.02
CA CYS A 702 34.09 -18.30 -0.35
C CYS A 702 34.00 -18.56 -1.87
N PRO A 703 34.85 -19.44 -2.43
CA PRO A 703 34.94 -19.66 -3.89
C PRO A 703 33.68 -20.28 -4.51
N TYR A 704 32.81 -20.87 -3.68
CA TYR A 704 31.53 -21.43 -4.10
C TYR A 704 30.38 -20.39 -4.14
N SER A 705 30.68 -19.14 -3.79
CA SER A 705 29.74 -18.03 -3.94
C SER A 705 29.64 -17.55 -5.39
N GLN A 706 28.43 -17.50 -5.94
CA GLN A 706 28.22 -16.71 -7.17
C GLN A 706 28.49 -15.25 -6.83
N ARG A 707 29.58 -14.69 -7.37
CA ARG A 707 29.90 -13.27 -7.20
C ARG A 707 28.69 -12.45 -7.68
N ASN A 708 28.18 -11.56 -6.83
CA ASN A 708 27.15 -10.54 -7.12
C ASN A 708 25.66 -10.91 -6.91
N THR A 709 25.30 -12.04 -6.29
CA THR A 709 23.91 -12.28 -5.86
C THR A 709 23.68 -11.85 -4.40
N PRO A 710 22.57 -11.12 -4.09
CA PRO A 710 22.20 -10.83 -2.70
C PRO A 710 22.01 -12.14 -1.93
N LEU A 711 22.56 -12.18 -0.72
CA LEU A 711 22.57 -13.37 0.12
C LEU A 711 21.25 -13.51 0.87
N SER A 712 20.56 -14.63 0.66
CA SER A 712 19.43 -15.03 1.48
C SER A 712 19.94 -15.55 2.82
N ALA A 713 19.47 -14.98 3.92
CA ALA A 713 19.66 -15.57 5.24
C ALA A 713 18.35 -16.23 5.68
N PHE A 714 18.46 -17.15 6.61
CA PHE A 714 17.31 -17.77 7.22
C PHE A 714 17.35 -17.51 8.72
N VAL A 715 16.17 -17.34 9.31
CA VAL A 715 16.00 -16.99 10.71
C VAL A 715 15.04 -17.99 11.34
N THR A 716 15.53 -18.74 12.33
CA THR A 716 14.74 -19.61 13.20
C THR A 716 14.38 -18.90 14.50
N GLU A 717 13.20 -19.22 15.03
CA GLU A 717 12.84 -18.89 16.40
C GLU A 717 13.86 -19.49 17.39
N PHE A 718 14.34 -18.67 18.33
CA PHE A 718 15.24 -19.14 19.38
C PHE A 718 14.46 -19.99 20.38
N LEU A 719 14.85 -21.25 20.57
CA LEU A 719 14.24 -22.17 21.54
C LEU A 719 15.12 -22.27 22.80
N PRO A 720 14.87 -21.49 23.87
CA PRO A 720 15.74 -21.41 25.05
C PRO A 720 15.70 -22.65 25.97
N ASN A 721 14.71 -23.53 25.85
CA ASN A 721 14.42 -24.62 26.80
C ASN A 721 14.36 -26.00 26.12
N ILE A 722 15.47 -26.42 25.54
CA ILE A 722 15.62 -27.77 24.97
C ILE A 722 16.56 -28.57 25.87
N GLY A 723 15.99 -29.53 26.60
CA GLY A 723 16.73 -30.39 27.51
C GLY A 723 17.76 -31.26 26.80
N ILE A 724 18.85 -31.57 27.50
CA ILE A 724 19.89 -32.50 27.06
C ILE A 724 19.42 -33.95 27.28
N TYR A 725 18.24 -34.33 26.77
CA TYR A 725 17.87 -35.75 26.73
C TYR A 725 18.44 -36.36 25.45
N THR A 726 19.68 -36.83 25.61
CA THR A 726 20.34 -37.96 24.93
C THR A 726 19.97 -38.22 23.47
N ARG A 727 20.98 -38.04 22.59
CA ARG A 727 21.14 -38.71 21.29
C ARG A 727 20.20 -39.89 21.15
N MET A 728 19.23 -39.81 20.25
CA MET A 728 18.37 -40.94 19.92
C MET A 728 19.24 -41.98 19.22
N THR A 729 19.92 -42.83 20.00
CA THR A 729 20.49 -44.06 19.46
C THR A 729 19.32 -44.94 19.06
N VAL A 730 19.47 -45.73 18.01
CA VAL A 730 18.38 -46.59 17.48
C VAL A 730 17.77 -47.50 18.57
N LYS A 731 18.51 -47.79 19.66
CA LYS A 731 18.04 -48.52 20.85
C LYS A 731 17.09 -47.72 21.77
N LEU A 732 17.13 -46.39 21.75
CA LEU A 732 16.29 -45.52 22.60
C LEU A 732 14.92 -45.23 21.99
N ALA A 733 14.75 -45.37 20.66
CA ALA A 733 13.42 -45.30 20.04
C ALA A 733 12.49 -46.43 20.51
N GLU A 734 13.05 -47.48 21.12
CA GLU A 734 12.34 -48.62 21.70
C GLU A 734 12.04 -48.43 23.21
N LEU A 735 12.52 -47.34 23.84
CA LEU A 735 12.34 -47.05 25.28
C LEU A 735 11.63 -45.69 25.48
N ALA A 736 10.29 -45.72 25.36
CA ALA A 736 9.25 -44.77 25.80
C ALA A 736 9.58 -43.26 26.05
N HIS A 737 9.05 -42.35 25.22
CA HIS A 737 7.74 -41.69 25.51
C HIS A 737 7.08 -41.12 24.21
N PRO A 738 5.74 -41.26 24.02
CA PRO A 738 5.18 -41.73 22.74
C PRO A 738 4.19 -40.80 22.01
N ASN A 739 3.94 -39.56 22.48
CA ASN A 739 2.76 -38.81 22.03
C ASN A 739 2.71 -38.51 20.52
N ASN A 740 3.87 -38.28 19.88
CA ASN A 740 3.95 -37.98 18.43
C ASN A 740 5.01 -38.79 17.68
N PHE A 741 5.51 -39.91 18.21
CA PHE A 741 6.61 -40.66 17.59
C PHE A 741 6.29 -41.13 16.17
N HIS A 742 5.18 -41.83 15.96
CA HIS A 742 4.82 -42.33 14.63
C HIS A 742 4.45 -41.19 13.67
N LYS A 743 3.88 -40.09 14.18
CA LYS A 743 3.69 -38.84 13.42
C LYS A 743 5.03 -38.29 12.93
N TYR A 744 6.04 -38.28 13.81
CA TYR A 744 7.40 -37.84 13.51
C TYR A 744 8.09 -38.75 12.51
N VAL A 745 8.06 -40.07 12.68
CA VAL A 745 8.67 -41.01 11.71
C VAL A 745 8.00 -40.91 10.34
N ALA A 746 6.67 -40.81 10.28
CA ALA A 746 5.94 -40.63 9.03
C ALA A 746 6.32 -39.32 8.33
N PHE A 747 6.47 -38.22 9.09
CA PHE A 747 6.96 -36.95 8.57
C PHE A 747 8.38 -37.07 8.00
N LEU A 748 9.31 -37.74 8.71
CA LEU A 748 10.67 -37.96 8.22
C LEU A 748 10.73 -38.81 6.95
N TYR A 749 9.86 -39.82 6.86
CA TYR A 749 9.75 -40.65 5.67
C TYR A 749 9.24 -39.85 4.47
N ILE A 750 8.12 -39.13 4.63
CA ILE A 750 7.55 -38.27 3.59
C ILE A 750 8.59 -37.23 3.14
N GLY A 751 9.23 -36.56 4.10
CA GLY A 751 10.27 -35.57 3.86
C GLY A 751 11.64 -36.13 3.44
N ASN A 752 11.83 -37.44 3.27
CA ASN A 752 13.13 -38.08 2.97
C ASN A 752 14.31 -37.58 3.81
N CYS A 753 14.15 -37.59 5.12
CA CYS A 753 15.10 -37.00 6.05
C CYS A 753 16.28 -37.92 6.39
N MET A 754 17.47 -37.58 5.90
CA MET A 754 18.76 -38.16 6.30
C MET A 754 19.22 -37.59 7.64
N LYS A 755 18.54 -37.99 8.72
CA LYS A 755 18.74 -37.53 10.11
C LYS A 755 20.21 -37.20 10.46
N SER A 756 20.52 -36.03 11.03
CA SER A 756 21.86 -35.71 11.57
C SER A 756 22.04 -36.31 12.98
N LYS A 757 23.29 -36.45 13.46
CA LYS A 757 23.56 -36.88 14.86
C LYS A 757 23.18 -35.80 15.90
N HIS A 758 22.81 -34.60 15.44
CA HIS A 758 22.58 -33.40 16.25
C HIS A 758 21.10 -32.95 16.28
N SER A 759 20.17 -33.67 15.63
CA SER A 759 18.81 -33.19 15.34
C SER A 759 17.70 -33.58 16.33
N ASP A 760 18.02 -34.21 17.47
CA ASP A 760 17.01 -34.82 18.34
C ASP A 760 16.72 -33.97 19.56
N PHE A 761 15.54 -33.36 19.58
CA PHE A 761 15.08 -32.58 20.72
C PHE A 761 13.66 -32.97 21.11
N VAL A 762 13.46 -33.13 22.42
CA VAL A 762 12.15 -33.22 23.02
C VAL A 762 11.87 -31.87 23.65
N ASN A 763 10.78 -31.23 23.23
CA ASN A 763 10.32 -30.00 23.86
C ASN A 763 9.90 -30.34 25.29
N MET A 764 10.51 -29.69 26.29
CA MET A 764 10.30 -30.02 27.71
C MET A 764 8.87 -29.74 28.18
N ASP A 765 8.20 -28.74 27.59
CA ASP A 765 6.86 -28.32 28.02
C ASP A 765 5.76 -29.23 27.46
N THR A 766 5.95 -29.70 26.23
CA THR A 766 4.95 -30.51 25.51
C THR A 766 5.28 -32.00 25.45
N ASN A 767 6.51 -32.37 25.80
CA ASN A 767 7.08 -33.70 25.67
C ASN A 767 6.95 -34.29 24.23
N ASN A 768 6.90 -33.41 23.22
CA ASN A 768 6.79 -33.77 21.81
C ASN A 768 8.17 -33.74 21.15
N TYR A 769 8.40 -34.65 20.19
CA TYR A 769 9.57 -34.59 19.32
C TYR A 769 9.49 -33.36 18.40
N VAL A 770 10.59 -32.61 18.31
CA VAL A 770 10.74 -31.43 17.44
C VAL A 770 12.06 -31.49 16.66
N LEU A 771 12.00 -31.18 15.38
CA LEU A 771 13.10 -31.03 14.43
C LEU A 771 13.65 -29.61 14.48
N ILE A 772 14.91 -29.48 14.89
CA ILE A 772 15.61 -28.19 14.98
C ILE A 772 16.69 -28.05 13.90
N ASP A 773 17.30 -29.17 13.49
CA ASP A 773 18.37 -29.21 12.49
C ASP A 773 17.94 -30.16 11.35
N ASN A 774 17.21 -29.59 10.38
CA ASN A 774 16.49 -30.28 9.30
C ASN A 774 17.09 -30.02 7.90
N ASP A 775 18.36 -29.61 7.86
CA ASP A 775 19.16 -29.39 6.65
C ASP A 775 19.52 -30.68 5.87
N ARG A 776 18.96 -31.81 6.26
CA ARG A 776 19.13 -33.11 5.60
C ARG A 776 17.82 -33.77 5.26
N CYS A 777 16.74 -33.01 5.28
CA CYS A 777 15.47 -33.39 4.75
C CYS A 777 15.30 -32.88 3.33
N LEU A 778 14.27 -33.40 2.67
CA LEU A 778 13.90 -33.10 1.30
C LEU A 778 15.07 -33.32 0.35
N VAL A 779 15.84 -34.39 0.61
CA VAL A 779 16.93 -34.81 -0.25
C VAL A 779 16.32 -35.57 -1.42
N PRO A 780 16.53 -35.15 -2.68
CA PRO A 780 16.03 -35.87 -3.84
C PRO A 780 16.62 -37.27 -3.91
N ASP A 781 15.86 -38.20 -4.48
CA ASP A 781 16.34 -39.56 -4.64
C ASP A 781 17.60 -39.60 -5.53
N ARG A 782 17.75 -38.65 -6.48
CA ARG A 782 18.98 -38.52 -7.30
C ARG A 782 20.24 -38.19 -6.51
N VAL A 783 20.11 -37.40 -5.44
CA VAL A 783 21.22 -37.13 -4.53
C VAL A 783 21.46 -38.37 -3.68
N GLY A 784 20.39 -39.03 -3.22
CA GLY A 784 20.37 -40.32 -2.51
C GLY A 784 21.27 -41.40 -3.13
N ASP A 785 21.22 -41.48 -4.46
CA ASP A 785 21.91 -42.51 -5.26
C ASP A 785 23.38 -42.17 -5.60
N GLY A 786 23.81 -40.92 -5.43
CA GLY A 786 25.22 -40.48 -5.59
C GLY A 786 26.12 -40.98 -4.45
N ASP A 787 27.38 -40.53 -4.38
CA ASP A 787 28.37 -40.92 -3.35
C ASP A 787 28.05 -40.42 -1.92
N ILE A 788 26.93 -40.89 -1.38
CA ILE A 788 26.51 -40.66 -0.01
C ILE A 788 27.23 -41.65 0.92
N PRO A 789 27.82 -41.19 2.05
CA PRO A 789 28.38 -42.06 3.07
C PRO A 789 27.38 -43.12 3.53
N ALA A 790 27.81 -44.38 3.63
CA ALA A 790 26.97 -45.54 3.95
C ALA A 790 26.07 -45.34 5.18
N GLY A 791 26.54 -44.58 6.18
CA GLY A 791 25.77 -44.26 7.39
C GLY A 791 24.50 -43.43 7.16
N TYR A 792 24.43 -42.61 6.10
CA TYR A 792 23.22 -41.84 5.76
C TYR A 792 22.22 -42.70 4.98
N ARG A 793 22.69 -43.48 3.99
CA ARG A 793 21.85 -44.44 3.27
C ARG A 793 21.18 -45.42 4.24
N TYR A 794 21.95 -45.94 5.21
CA TYR A 794 21.42 -46.78 6.29
C TYR A 794 20.27 -46.12 7.07
N ARG A 795 20.33 -44.81 7.34
CA ARG A 795 19.28 -44.09 8.08
C ARG A 795 17.98 -43.98 7.29
N LEU A 796 18.05 -43.72 5.98
CA LEU A 796 16.84 -43.69 5.13
C LEU A 796 16.18 -45.06 5.06
N THR A 797 16.97 -46.12 4.81
CA THR A 797 16.46 -47.50 4.83
C THR A 797 15.83 -47.83 6.18
N ARG A 798 16.42 -47.36 7.28
CA ARG A 798 15.88 -47.60 8.61
C ARG A 798 14.53 -46.94 8.88
N LEU A 799 14.26 -45.75 8.32
CA LEU A 799 12.92 -45.12 8.43
C LEU A 799 11.85 -45.98 7.76
N TYR A 800 12.16 -46.49 6.56
CA TYR A 800 11.29 -47.42 5.85
C TYR A 800 11.05 -48.69 6.66
N GLU A 801 12.11 -49.29 7.22
CA GLU A 801 11.97 -50.45 8.11
C GLU A 801 11.09 -50.14 9.31
N ILE A 802 11.31 -49.02 10.01
CA ILE A 802 10.54 -48.68 11.21
C ILE A 802 9.05 -48.56 10.90
N LEU A 803 8.66 -47.91 9.79
CA LEU A 803 7.25 -47.73 9.43
C LEU A 803 6.60 -49.03 8.94
N PHE A 804 7.25 -49.75 8.04
CA PHE A 804 6.61 -50.83 7.29
C PHE A 804 6.90 -52.23 7.84
N THR A 805 7.74 -52.36 8.86
CA THR A 805 7.88 -53.62 9.63
C THR A 805 6.98 -53.61 10.88
N ASN A 806 6.57 -54.80 11.34
CA ASN A 806 5.82 -54.99 12.59
C ASN A 806 4.53 -54.17 12.74
N GLN A 807 3.85 -53.85 11.62
CA GLN A 807 2.58 -53.11 11.61
C GLN A 807 2.65 -51.69 12.21
N HIS A 808 3.83 -51.10 12.37
CA HIS A 808 3.97 -49.76 12.95
C HIS A 808 3.32 -48.64 12.12
N VAL A 809 3.12 -48.85 10.81
CA VAL A 809 2.35 -47.93 9.96
C VAL A 809 0.92 -47.75 10.49
N CYS A 810 0.36 -48.75 11.19
CA CYS A 810 -0.97 -48.67 11.80
C CYS A 810 -1.01 -47.80 13.07
N GLN A 811 0.15 -47.35 13.56
CA GLN A 811 0.27 -46.41 14.68
C GLN A 811 0.42 -44.96 14.22
N VAL A 812 0.46 -44.71 12.90
CA VAL A 812 0.40 -43.34 12.36
C VAL A 812 -1.00 -42.77 12.69
N PRO A 813 -1.09 -41.52 13.20
CA PRO A 813 -2.38 -40.95 13.61
C PRO A 813 -3.44 -40.98 12.50
N ASP A 814 -4.67 -41.36 12.86
CA ASP A 814 -5.78 -41.54 11.92
C ASP A 814 -6.16 -40.23 11.19
N ASP A 815 -6.03 -39.08 11.85
CA ASP A 815 -6.26 -37.76 11.26
C ASP A 815 -5.25 -37.47 10.13
N MET A 816 -3.98 -37.82 10.35
CA MET A 816 -2.92 -37.70 9.35
C MET A 816 -3.20 -38.63 8.17
N ILE A 817 -3.53 -39.91 8.42
CA ILE A 817 -3.83 -40.88 7.35
C ILE A 817 -5.07 -40.50 6.54
N THR A 818 -6.14 -40.07 7.20
CA THR A 818 -7.38 -39.65 6.53
C THR A 818 -7.11 -38.47 5.60
N ARG A 819 -6.37 -37.47 6.08
CA ARG A 819 -5.99 -36.30 5.27
C ARG A 819 -5.08 -36.70 4.11
N LEU A 820 -4.10 -37.57 4.32
CA LEU A 820 -3.23 -38.07 3.26
C LEU A 820 -3.98 -38.86 2.20
N LYS A 821 -4.99 -39.67 2.58
CA LYS A 821 -5.89 -40.36 1.64
C LYS A 821 -6.66 -39.36 0.78
N GLU A 822 -7.25 -38.34 1.40
CA GLU A 822 -8.00 -37.30 0.69
C GLU A 822 -7.11 -36.48 -0.26
N MET A 823 -5.88 -36.15 0.15
CA MET A 823 -4.89 -35.47 -0.72
C MET A 823 -4.40 -36.36 -1.86
N ASN A 824 -4.22 -37.65 -1.62
CA ASN A 824 -3.73 -38.62 -2.61
C ASN A 824 -4.80 -39.01 -3.62
N ALA A 825 -6.08 -38.95 -3.26
CA ALA A 825 -7.17 -39.27 -4.16
C ALA A 825 -7.26 -38.26 -5.32
N VAL A 826 -7.15 -38.78 -6.55
CA VAL A 826 -7.16 -37.96 -7.79
C VAL A 826 -8.51 -37.31 -8.08
N SER A 827 -9.60 -37.81 -7.49
CA SER A 827 -10.96 -37.25 -7.62
C SER A 827 -11.37 -36.35 -6.45
N SER A 828 -10.48 -36.12 -5.49
CA SER A 828 -10.72 -35.25 -4.34
C SER A 828 -10.65 -33.77 -4.73
N GLN A 829 -11.38 -32.91 -4.01
CA GLN A 829 -11.19 -31.47 -4.11
C GLN A 829 -9.93 -30.98 -3.38
N ALA A 830 -9.41 -31.77 -2.43
CA ALA A 830 -8.18 -31.44 -1.71
C ALA A 830 -6.97 -31.56 -2.65
N PRO A 831 -6.13 -30.52 -2.83
CA PRO A 831 -4.91 -30.62 -3.63
C PRO A 831 -3.93 -31.65 -3.05
N SER A 832 -3.04 -32.21 -3.86
CA SER A 832 -2.00 -33.13 -3.38
C SER A 832 -1.06 -32.47 -2.37
N LEU A 833 -0.35 -33.27 -1.57
CA LEU A 833 0.58 -32.75 -0.58
C LEU A 833 1.69 -31.93 -1.25
N GLY A 834 2.24 -32.43 -2.36
CA GLY A 834 3.23 -31.74 -3.18
C GLY A 834 2.71 -30.41 -3.73
N THR A 835 1.44 -30.37 -4.18
CA THR A 835 0.80 -29.15 -4.68
C THR A 835 0.58 -28.12 -3.58
N GLN A 836 0.09 -28.54 -2.40
CA GLN A 836 -0.08 -27.66 -1.26
C GLN A 836 1.26 -27.13 -0.76
N PHE A 837 2.27 -27.99 -0.68
CA PHE A 837 3.61 -27.60 -0.30
C PHE A 837 4.23 -26.59 -1.27
N ARG A 838 4.08 -26.80 -2.59
CA ARG A 838 4.51 -25.82 -3.58
C ARG A 838 3.79 -24.47 -3.42
N LYS A 839 2.47 -24.47 -3.19
CA LYS A 839 1.70 -23.25 -2.94
C LYS A 839 2.12 -22.52 -1.67
N GLU A 840 2.46 -23.24 -0.61
CA GLU A 840 2.99 -22.68 0.64
C GLU A 840 4.36 -22.00 0.42
N VAL A 841 5.18 -22.55 -0.47
CA VAL A 841 6.42 -21.88 -0.90
C VAL A 841 6.10 -20.62 -1.73
N GLU A 842 5.18 -20.73 -2.70
CA GLU A 842 4.77 -19.64 -3.59
C GLU A 842 4.12 -18.47 -2.83
N SER A 843 3.51 -18.71 -1.67
CA SER A 843 2.92 -17.65 -0.84
C SER A 843 3.96 -16.72 -0.18
N HIS A 844 5.26 -17.05 -0.27
CA HIS A 844 6.36 -16.24 0.27
C HIS A 844 7.19 -15.61 -0.86
N PRO A 845 6.77 -14.47 -1.44
CA PRO A 845 7.31 -13.95 -2.70
C PRO A 845 8.81 -13.63 -2.66
N ALA A 846 9.35 -13.25 -1.50
CA ALA A 846 10.78 -12.98 -1.35
C ALA A 846 11.64 -14.25 -1.45
N MET A 847 11.13 -15.39 -0.99
CA MET A 847 11.86 -16.65 -0.93
C MET A 847 11.48 -17.62 -2.05
N ALA A 848 10.27 -17.54 -2.59
CA ALA A 848 9.76 -18.44 -3.61
C ALA A 848 10.71 -18.61 -4.82
N PRO A 849 11.29 -17.54 -5.41
CA PRO A 849 12.20 -17.69 -6.55
C PRO A 849 13.47 -18.50 -6.23
N LEU A 850 13.93 -18.46 -4.98
CA LEU A 850 15.11 -19.20 -4.52
C LEU A 850 14.72 -20.65 -4.21
N VAL A 851 13.65 -20.85 -3.44
CA VAL A 851 13.19 -22.15 -2.95
C VAL A 851 12.69 -23.05 -4.08
N LEU A 852 11.92 -22.50 -5.04
CA LEU A 852 11.35 -23.26 -6.17
C LEU A 852 12.40 -23.61 -7.22
N LYS A 853 13.38 -22.73 -7.46
CA LYS A 853 14.46 -22.96 -8.43
C LYS A 853 15.39 -24.08 -8.00
N GLU A 854 15.58 -24.23 -6.69
CA GLU A 854 16.54 -25.17 -6.12
C GLU A 854 16.23 -26.62 -6.54
N ASP A 855 14.95 -27.02 -6.49
CA ASP A 855 14.61 -28.43 -6.72
C ASP A 855 13.10 -28.64 -6.97
N PRO A 856 12.65 -28.68 -8.22
CA PRO A 856 11.24 -28.86 -8.56
C PRO A 856 10.75 -30.31 -8.43
N GLU A 857 11.63 -31.30 -8.40
CA GLU A 857 11.25 -32.72 -8.38
C GLU A 857 10.72 -33.17 -7.00
N ILE A 858 11.17 -32.53 -5.92
CA ILE A 858 10.82 -32.91 -4.56
C ILE A 858 9.30 -32.89 -4.29
N TYR A 859 8.56 -31.98 -4.93
CA TYR A 859 7.11 -31.89 -4.79
C TYR A 859 6.41 -33.13 -5.35
N GLU A 860 6.92 -33.69 -6.46
CA GLU A 860 6.40 -34.92 -7.06
C GLU A 860 6.77 -36.14 -6.22
N GLU A 861 8.03 -36.21 -5.77
CA GLU A 861 8.51 -37.30 -4.91
C GLU A 861 7.74 -37.39 -3.58
N LEU A 862 7.34 -36.25 -3.01
CA LEU A 862 6.50 -36.19 -1.81
C LEU A 862 5.17 -36.90 -2.01
N ASP A 863 4.47 -36.60 -3.10
CA ASP A 863 3.24 -37.32 -3.48
C ASP A 863 3.53 -38.82 -3.72
N GLY A 864 4.75 -39.17 -4.16
CA GLY A 864 5.21 -40.54 -4.34
C GLY A 864 5.23 -41.32 -3.03
N ARG A 865 5.86 -40.72 -2.02
CA ARG A 865 6.00 -41.29 -0.68
C ARG A 865 4.65 -41.33 0.04
N VAL A 866 3.79 -40.34 -0.14
CA VAL A 866 2.41 -40.37 0.37
C VAL A 866 1.62 -41.53 -0.22
N SER A 867 1.68 -41.74 -1.54
CA SER A 867 1.01 -42.85 -2.21
C SER A 867 1.47 -44.22 -1.67
N ILE A 868 2.78 -44.37 -1.42
CA ILE A 868 3.34 -45.60 -0.81
C ILE A 868 2.80 -45.78 0.61
N LEU A 869 2.86 -44.74 1.44
CA LEU A 869 2.44 -44.80 2.84
C LEU A 869 0.95 -45.16 2.96
N VAL A 870 0.08 -44.49 2.19
CA VAL A 870 -1.36 -44.78 2.17
C VAL A 870 -1.65 -46.19 1.66
N SER A 871 -0.93 -46.63 0.62
CA SER A 871 -1.04 -48.00 0.10
C SER A 871 -0.66 -49.05 1.15
N GLU A 872 0.46 -48.87 1.85
CA GLU A 872 0.91 -49.83 2.86
C GLU A 872 0.00 -49.82 4.08
N TYR A 873 -0.49 -48.65 4.50
CA TYR A 873 -1.51 -48.55 5.54
C TYR A 873 -2.78 -49.34 5.15
N ASN A 874 -3.30 -49.16 3.93
CA ASN A 874 -4.48 -49.90 3.49
C ASN A 874 -4.23 -51.42 3.42
N ALA A 875 -3.07 -51.83 2.91
CA ALA A 875 -2.71 -53.24 2.79
C ALA A 875 -2.56 -53.93 4.15
N ILE A 876 -1.90 -53.27 5.11
CA ILE A 876 -1.54 -53.85 6.41
C ILE A 876 -2.65 -53.65 7.46
N CYS A 877 -3.20 -52.43 7.56
CA CYS A 877 -4.12 -52.03 8.63
C CYS A 877 -5.60 -52.20 8.25
N GLU A 878 -5.93 -52.10 6.96
CA GLU A 878 -7.32 -52.17 6.47
C GLU A 878 -7.62 -53.44 5.68
N GLY A 879 -6.68 -54.39 5.65
CA GLY A 879 -6.86 -55.71 5.02
C GLY A 879 -7.02 -55.66 3.49
N ALA A 880 -6.46 -54.63 2.86
CA ALA A 880 -6.63 -54.29 1.44
C ALA A 880 -8.11 -54.03 1.06
N ASN A 881 -8.86 -53.41 1.97
CA ASN A 881 -10.24 -53.02 1.71
C ASN A 881 -10.30 -51.72 0.88
N THR A 882 -10.74 -51.85 -0.37
CA THR A 882 -10.83 -50.73 -1.32
C THR A 882 -11.88 -49.69 -0.92
N ASP A 883 -12.96 -50.06 -0.21
CA ASP A 883 -13.93 -49.09 0.34
C ASP A 883 -13.31 -48.16 1.39
N ARG A 884 -12.33 -48.65 2.15
CA ARG A 884 -11.65 -47.87 3.19
C ARG A 884 -10.55 -46.98 2.63
N PHE A 885 -10.08 -47.24 1.41
CA PHE A 885 -9.00 -46.47 0.78
C PHE A 885 -9.43 -45.03 0.50
N ASP A 886 -10.63 -44.83 -0.08
CA ASP A 886 -11.21 -43.51 -0.39
C ASP A 886 -12.59 -43.33 0.31
N SER A 887 -12.66 -43.67 1.59
CA SER A 887 -13.93 -43.80 2.34
C SER A 887 -14.82 -42.55 2.29
N SER A 888 -14.25 -41.35 2.43
CA SER A 888 -14.97 -40.08 2.35
C SER A 888 -15.67 -39.90 0.99
N LEU A 889 -14.93 -40.03 -0.11
CA LEU A 889 -15.45 -39.82 -1.47
C LEU A 889 -16.43 -40.92 -1.91
N ARG A 890 -16.13 -42.19 -1.59
CA ARG A 890 -17.03 -43.30 -1.92
C ARG A 890 -18.36 -43.17 -1.18
N LYS A 891 -18.36 -42.70 0.08
CA LYS A 891 -19.59 -42.39 0.81
C LYS A 891 -20.40 -41.33 0.08
N VAL A 892 -19.76 -40.24 -0.37
CA VAL A 892 -20.43 -39.19 -1.16
C VAL A 892 -21.05 -39.76 -2.43
N TYR A 893 -20.28 -40.52 -3.21
CA TYR A 893 -20.75 -41.08 -4.48
C TYR A 893 -21.89 -42.07 -4.30
N LYS A 894 -21.84 -42.92 -3.26
CA LYS A 894 -22.88 -43.91 -2.98
C LYS A 894 -24.18 -43.29 -2.45
N THR A 895 -24.11 -42.27 -1.58
CA THR A 895 -25.30 -41.84 -0.80
C THR A 895 -25.62 -40.34 -0.82
N SER A 896 -24.70 -39.45 -1.20
CA SER A 896 -24.95 -38.00 -1.13
C SER A 896 -26.03 -37.56 -2.15
N PRO A 897 -26.93 -36.61 -1.80
CA PRO A 897 -27.88 -36.06 -2.77
C PRO A 897 -27.18 -35.33 -3.91
N ILE A 898 -27.78 -35.40 -5.11
CA ILE A 898 -27.33 -34.66 -6.30
C ILE A 898 -28.07 -33.31 -6.31
N THR A 899 -27.34 -32.22 -6.39
CA THR A 899 -27.88 -30.85 -6.37
C THR A 899 -27.98 -30.23 -7.76
N GLU A 900 -27.09 -30.62 -8.68
CA GLU A 900 -27.11 -30.21 -10.08
C GLU A 900 -26.77 -31.40 -10.97
N SER A 901 -27.41 -31.51 -12.14
CA SER A 901 -27.01 -32.48 -13.15
C SER A 901 -27.20 -31.97 -14.58
N TYR A 902 -26.30 -32.36 -15.48
CA TYR A 902 -26.32 -32.00 -16.90
C TYR A 902 -26.13 -33.25 -17.76
N LEU A 903 -26.94 -33.39 -18.80
CA LEU A 903 -26.72 -34.39 -19.84
C LEU A 903 -25.64 -33.89 -20.80
N VAL A 904 -24.73 -34.77 -21.22
CA VAL A 904 -23.65 -34.41 -22.14
C VAL A 904 -23.96 -34.97 -23.52
N ASP A 905 -24.21 -34.09 -24.49
CA ASP A 905 -24.47 -34.48 -25.87
C ASP A 905 -23.26 -35.19 -26.49
N GLY A 906 -23.51 -36.28 -27.20
CA GLY A 906 -22.46 -37.15 -27.77
C GLY A 906 -21.77 -38.08 -26.76
N ARG A 907 -22.17 -38.06 -25.48
CA ARG A 907 -21.59 -38.91 -24.41
C ARG A 907 -22.64 -39.74 -23.68
N ASP A 908 -22.19 -40.83 -23.06
CA ASP A 908 -22.98 -41.85 -22.34
C ASP A 908 -23.08 -41.62 -20.83
N TYR A 909 -22.73 -40.41 -20.37
CA TYR A 909 -22.69 -40.07 -18.96
C TYR A 909 -23.41 -38.76 -18.66
N ILE A 910 -23.83 -38.66 -17.41
CA ILE A 910 -24.45 -37.46 -16.83
C ILE A 910 -23.40 -36.79 -15.95
N LEU A 911 -23.20 -35.50 -16.11
CA LEU A 911 -22.39 -34.75 -15.17
C LEU A 911 -23.25 -34.43 -13.94
N ALA A 912 -22.75 -34.73 -12.74
CA ALA A 912 -23.47 -34.44 -11.50
C ALA A 912 -22.60 -33.73 -10.48
N LYS A 913 -23.23 -32.83 -9.72
CA LYS A 913 -22.67 -32.17 -8.55
C LYS A 913 -23.44 -32.60 -7.31
N PHE A 914 -22.71 -32.93 -6.25
CA PHE A 914 -23.27 -33.37 -4.97
C PHE A 914 -23.38 -32.21 -3.98
N VAL A 915 -24.08 -32.42 -2.86
CA VAL A 915 -24.29 -31.42 -1.79
C VAL A 915 -22.99 -30.86 -1.21
N ASP A 916 -21.93 -31.66 -1.13
CA ASP A 916 -20.60 -31.24 -0.67
C ASP A 916 -19.80 -30.47 -1.75
N GLY A 917 -20.40 -30.24 -2.92
CA GLY A 917 -19.78 -29.61 -4.07
C GLY A 917 -18.96 -30.56 -4.95
N THR A 918 -18.81 -31.83 -4.57
CA THR A 918 -18.03 -32.80 -5.37
C THR A 918 -18.69 -33.01 -6.74
N VAL A 919 -17.88 -33.13 -7.80
CA VAL A 919 -18.36 -33.32 -9.18
C VAL A 919 -17.93 -34.70 -9.69
N ALA A 920 -18.84 -35.42 -10.34
CA ALA A 920 -18.59 -36.73 -10.91
C ALA A 920 -19.35 -36.96 -12.21
N TYR A 921 -18.90 -37.95 -12.97
CA TYR A 921 -19.57 -38.48 -14.16
C TYR A 921 -20.39 -39.71 -13.75
N LEU A 922 -21.71 -39.67 -13.95
CA LEU A 922 -22.61 -40.80 -13.76
C LEU A 922 -22.69 -41.57 -15.08
N LYS A 923 -21.85 -42.59 -15.22
CA LYS A 923 -21.83 -43.47 -16.41
C LYS A 923 -22.94 -44.50 -16.27
N VAL A 924 -23.88 -44.52 -17.21
CA VAL A 924 -25.04 -45.41 -17.18
C VAL A 924 -24.61 -46.84 -17.51
N VAL A 925 -25.14 -47.82 -16.77
CA VAL A 925 -24.83 -49.24 -16.96
C VAL A 925 -25.98 -49.95 -17.67
N GLY A 926 -25.69 -50.66 -18.77
CA GLY A 926 -26.68 -51.40 -19.57
C GLY A 926 -26.28 -52.85 -19.86
N GLY A 927 -27.25 -53.74 -20.07
CA GLY A 927 -26.99 -55.17 -20.36
C GLY A 927 -26.76 -55.52 -21.83
N GLU A 928 -27.08 -54.60 -22.75
CA GLU A 928 -26.97 -54.79 -24.20
C GLU A 928 -25.74 -54.08 -24.76
N MET A 929 -25.02 -54.75 -25.68
CA MET A 929 -23.97 -54.09 -26.46
C MET A 929 -24.61 -53.04 -27.37
N ARG A 930 -24.11 -51.81 -27.34
CA ARG A 930 -24.46 -50.75 -28.29
C ARG A 930 -23.66 -50.94 -29.59
N GLU A 931 -24.32 -50.98 -30.75
CA GLU A 931 -23.69 -50.62 -32.03
C GLU A 931 -23.58 -49.10 -32.09
N ASP A 932 -22.38 -48.56 -32.36
CA ASP A 932 -22.10 -47.14 -32.15
C ASP A 932 -21.72 -46.37 -33.42
N VAL A 933 -22.03 -45.07 -33.36
CA VAL A 933 -21.55 -44.02 -34.27
C VAL A 933 -20.05 -43.86 -33.99
N ASP A 934 -19.19 -44.21 -34.94
CA ASP A 934 -17.71 -44.23 -34.85
C ASP A 934 -17.03 -45.49 -34.25
N GLY A 935 -17.75 -46.59 -34.01
CA GLY A 935 -17.13 -47.92 -33.84
C GLY A 935 -16.54 -48.26 -32.46
N TYR A 936 -16.95 -47.62 -31.37
CA TYR A 936 -16.60 -47.99 -29.99
C TYR A 936 -17.76 -48.68 -29.28
N VAL A 937 -17.53 -49.40 -28.16
CA VAL A 937 -18.61 -50.03 -27.39
C VAL A 937 -18.75 -49.42 -26.01
N VAL A 938 -20.01 -49.19 -25.64
CA VAL A 938 -20.44 -48.45 -24.45
C VAL A 938 -20.97 -49.42 -23.40
N ASN A 939 -20.11 -49.75 -22.43
CA ASN A 939 -20.47 -49.95 -21.02
C ASN A 939 -19.28 -49.54 -20.13
N GLY A 940 -18.67 -48.40 -20.46
CA GLY A 940 -17.41 -47.94 -19.88
C GLY A 940 -17.46 -47.77 -18.37
N GLY A 941 -18.65 -47.54 -17.80
CA GLY A 941 -18.84 -47.44 -16.34
C GLY A 941 -18.33 -48.67 -15.58
N LEU A 942 -18.66 -49.89 -16.04
CA LEU A 942 -18.22 -51.12 -15.37
C LEU A 942 -16.70 -51.30 -15.45
N ALA A 943 -16.10 -50.97 -16.59
CA ALA A 943 -14.64 -51.04 -16.77
C ALA A 943 -13.91 -50.07 -15.83
N GLU A 944 -14.41 -48.84 -15.68
CA GLU A 944 -13.88 -47.85 -14.72
C GLU A 944 -14.00 -48.33 -13.27
N LEU A 945 -15.13 -48.94 -12.91
CA LEU A 945 -15.35 -49.47 -11.55
C LEU A 945 -14.35 -50.58 -11.21
N VAL A 946 -14.18 -51.55 -12.12
CA VAL A 946 -13.23 -52.64 -11.95
C VAL A 946 -11.79 -52.12 -11.93
N ALA A 947 -11.46 -51.17 -12.81
CA ALA A 947 -10.15 -50.52 -12.86
C ALA A 947 -9.84 -49.82 -11.52
N TYR A 948 -10.80 -49.08 -10.95
CA TYR A 948 -10.66 -48.44 -9.64
C TYR A 948 -10.29 -49.44 -8.54
N HIS A 949 -11.05 -50.53 -8.39
CA HIS A 949 -10.78 -51.52 -7.34
C HIS A 949 -9.43 -52.22 -7.54
N LEU A 950 -9.07 -52.53 -8.78
CA LEU A 950 -7.77 -53.14 -9.07
C LEU A 950 -6.61 -52.17 -8.76
N ASP A 951 -6.74 -50.89 -9.11
CA ASP A 951 -5.74 -49.86 -8.82
C ASP A 951 -5.47 -49.72 -7.31
N ARG A 952 -6.54 -49.73 -6.50
CA ARG A 952 -6.42 -49.67 -5.03
C ARG A 952 -5.82 -50.94 -4.43
N LEU A 953 -6.15 -52.13 -4.95
CA LEU A 953 -5.53 -53.39 -4.52
C LEU A 953 -4.03 -53.45 -4.86
N LEU A 954 -3.63 -52.84 -5.96
CA LEU A 954 -2.22 -52.75 -6.36
C LEU A 954 -1.47 -51.62 -5.65
N GLY A 955 -2.17 -50.77 -4.89
CA GLY A 955 -1.55 -49.67 -4.15
C GLY A 955 -1.09 -48.50 -5.01
N MET A 956 -1.67 -48.36 -6.21
CA MET A 956 -1.23 -47.35 -7.19
C MET A 956 -1.89 -45.99 -6.93
N GLY A 957 -3.21 -45.97 -6.67
CA GLY A 957 -3.93 -44.76 -6.28
C GLY A 957 -4.18 -43.75 -7.41
N ARG A 958 -4.27 -44.18 -8.67
CA ARG A 958 -4.20 -43.28 -9.86
C ARG A 958 -5.41 -43.27 -10.76
N VAL A 959 -6.29 -44.24 -10.58
CA VAL A 959 -7.58 -44.25 -11.23
C VAL A 959 -8.54 -43.35 -10.45
N ALA A 960 -9.42 -42.66 -11.17
CA ALA A 960 -10.51 -41.89 -10.60
C ALA A 960 -11.32 -42.73 -9.60
N VAL A 961 -11.74 -42.12 -8.50
CA VAL A 961 -12.55 -42.81 -7.50
C VAL A 961 -13.88 -43.18 -8.13
N ALA A 962 -14.22 -44.47 -8.12
CA ALA A 962 -15.46 -44.97 -8.69
C ALA A 962 -16.32 -45.66 -7.62
N ALA A 963 -17.64 -45.58 -7.77
CA ALA A 963 -18.60 -46.34 -6.95
C ALA A 963 -19.87 -46.65 -7.76
N ALA A 964 -20.48 -47.80 -7.51
CA ALA A 964 -21.78 -48.13 -8.10
C ALA A 964 -22.92 -47.48 -7.30
N ARG A 965 -23.91 -46.93 -7.99
CA ARG A 965 -25.11 -46.34 -7.40
C ARG A 965 -26.34 -46.65 -8.24
N ARG A 966 -27.43 -47.01 -7.58
CA ARG A 966 -28.77 -47.01 -8.17
C ARG A 966 -29.44 -45.66 -7.93
N LEU A 967 -29.70 -44.92 -8.99
CA LEU A 967 -30.44 -43.66 -8.94
C LEU A 967 -31.93 -43.97 -8.92
N ARG A 968 -32.65 -43.42 -7.95
CA ARG A 968 -34.12 -43.35 -7.98
C ARG A 968 -34.49 -42.04 -8.67
N LEU A 969 -35.31 -42.12 -9.70
CA LEU A 969 -35.68 -40.96 -10.53
C LEU A 969 -37.11 -40.49 -10.21
N ASP A 970 -37.52 -40.65 -8.95
CA ASP A 970 -38.78 -40.23 -8.33
C ASP A 970 -38.84 -38.71 -8.09
N GLU A 971 -38.49 -37.94 -9.12
CA GLU A 971 -38.46 -36.46 -9.09
C GLU A 971 -37.40 -35.84 -8.16
N THR A 972 -36.48 -36.65 -7.63
CA THR A 972 -35.46 -36.22 -6.66
C THR A 972 -34.14 -35.79 -7.28
N VAL A 973 -33.85 -36.17 -8.52
CA VAL A 973 -32.62 -35.80 -9.23
C VAL A 973 -32.90 -34.61 -10.15
N PRO A 974 -32.40 -33.40 -9.83
CA PRO A 974 -32.60 -32.22 -10.66
C PRO A 974 -31.84 -32.35 -11.98
N ILE A 975 -32.39 -31.79 -13.06
CA ILE A 975 -31.66 -31.60 -14.33
C ILE A 975 -31.63 -30.11 -14.68
N ASN A 976 -30.44 -29.61 -14.95
CA ASN A 976 -30.18 -28.20 -15.20
C ASN A 976 -30.04 -27.86 -16.69
N GLY A 977 -29.72 -28.85 -17.53
CA GLY A 977 -29.57 -28.62 -18.96
C GLY A 977 -28.93 -29.77 -19.73
N VAL A 978 -28.73 -29.53 -21.02
CA VAL A 978 -27.90 -30.33 -21.92
C VAL A 978 -26.67 -29.49 -22.29
N ILE A 979 -25.48 -30.06 -22.15
CA ILE A 979 -24.20 -29.42 -22.50
C ILE A 979 -23.48 -30.22 -23.58
N ASN A 980 -22.59 -29.60 -24.33
CA ASN A 980 -21.67 -30.33 -25.21
C ASN A 980 -20.40 -30.78 -24.45
N GLU A 981 -19.49 -31.49 -25.13
CA GLU A 981 -18.23 -31.97 -24.56
C GLU A 981 -17.29 -30.84 -24.06
N LYS A 982 -17.48 -29.62 -24.57
CA LYS A 982 -16.73 -28.41 -24.17
C LYS A 982 -17.40 -27.65 -23.03
N TRP A 983 -18.44 -28.22 -22.42
CA TRP A 983 -19.19 -27.61 -21.31
C TRP A 983 -20.00 -26.37 -21.73
N GLU A 984 -20.25 -26.20 -23.03
CA GLU A 984 -21.14 -25.14 -23.53
C GLU A 984 -22.59 -25.62 -23.42
N VAL A 985 -23.46 -24.78 -22.90
CA VAL A 985 -24.89 -25.08 -22.72
C VAL A 985 -25.59 -25.11 -24.07
N LEU A 986 -26.12 -26.27 -24.45
CA LEU A 986 -26.93 -26.48 -25.65
C LEU A 986 -28.42 -26.23 -25.35
N GLU A 987 -28.86 -26.68 -24.18
CA GLU A 987 -30.22 -26.45 -23.66
C GLU A 987 -30.11 -26.06 -22.19
N ASP A 988 -30.68 -24.92 -21.83
CA ASP A 988 -30.69 -24.39 -20.47
C ASP A 988 -32.09 -24.55 -19.85
N PHE A 989 -32.16 -25.16 -18.67
CA PHE A 989 -33.41 -25.36 -17.93
C PHE A 989 -33.54 -24.44 -16.71
N ASP A 990 -32.63 -23.47 -16.53
CA ASP A 990 -32.65 -22.54 -15.41
C ASP A 990 -34.03 -21.86 -15.24
N GLY A 991 -34.62 -22.05 -14.05
CA GLY A 991 -35.94 -21.52 -13.67
C GLY A 991 -37.12 -22.49 -13.84
N LYS A 992 -36.95 -23.63 -14.54
CA LYS A 992 -37.94 -24.72 -14.55
C LYS A 992 -37.46 -25.81 -13.58
N LYS A 993 -38.26 -26.15 -12.57
CA LYS A 993 -38.03 -27.34 -11.73
C LYS A 993 -38.34 -28.61 -12.53
N ASP A 994 -37.47 -28.95 -13.47
CA ASP A 994 -37.52 -30.22 -14.17
C ASP A 994 -36.60 -31.26 -13.50
N THR A 995 -36.92 -32.53 -13.68
CA THR A 995 -36.19 -33.63 -13.05
C THR A 995 -35.66 -34.56 -14.12
N LEU A 996 -34.51 -35.18 -13.85
CA LEU A 996 -33.85 -36.07 -14.80
C LEU A 996 -34.78 -37.19 -15.29
N GLY A 997 -35.60 -37.75 -14.39
CA GLY A 997 -36.59 -38.78 -14.74
C GLY A 997 -37.67 -38.28 -15.69
N ARG A 998 -38.24 -37.10 -15.43
CA ARG A 998 -39.26 -36.49 -16.31
C ARG A 998 -38.68 -36.17 -17.68
N TYR A 999 -37.51 -35.52 -17.72
CA TYR A 999 -36.85 -35.18 -18.97
C TYR A 999 -36.54 -36.42 -19.83
N LEU A 1000 -35.93 -37.46 -19.23
CA LEU A 1000 -35.58 -38.68 -19.96
C LEU A 1000 -36.81 -39.43 -20.48
N THR A 1001 -37.96 -39.34 -19.82
CA THR A 1001 -39.23 -39.93 -20.29
C THR A 1001 -39.72 -39.23 -21.57
N ASP A 1002 -39.54 -37.92 -21.66
CA ASP A 1002 -39.93 -37.09 -22.81
C ASP A 1002 -38.89 -37.12 -23.95
N ALA A 1003 -37.61 -37.32 -23.62
CA ALA A 1003 -36.48 -37.12 -24.51
C ALA A 1003 -36.45 -38.10 -25.70
N GLU A 1004 -36.91 -39.36 -25.53
CA GLU A 1004 -36.82 -40.36 -26.59
C GLU A 1004 -37.49 -39.91 -27.91
N ALA A 1005 -38.61 -39.19 -27.81
CA ALA A 1005 -39.36 -38.70 -28.98
C ALA A 1005 -38.95 -37.30 -29.45
N LYS A 1006 -38.20 -36.54 -28.63
CA LYS A 1006 -38.01 -35.10 -28.82
C LYS A 1006 -36.56 -34.66 -29.03
N THR A 1007 -35.57 -35.40 -28.51
CA THR A 1007 -34.15 -35.05 -28.69
C THR A 1007 -33.57 -35.62 -29.98
N THR A 1008 -32.67 -34.89 -30.63
CA THR A 1008 -31.88 -35.39 -31.76
C THR A 1008 -30.61 -36.13 -31.31
N SER A 1009 -30.28 -36.08 -30.02
CA SER A 1009 -29.08 -36.71 -29.47
C SER A 1009 -29.26 -38.22 -29.31
N ARG A 1010 -28.51 -39.00 -30.09
CA ARG A 1010 -28.54 -40.48 -30.03
C ARG A 1010 -28.11 -41.02 -28.67
N SER A 1011 -27.19 -40.33 -27.97
CA SER A 1011 -26.71 -40.77 -26.66
C SER A 1011 -27.76 -40.55 -25.56
N ILE A 1012 -28.46 -39.41 -25.58
CA ILE A 1012 -29.55 -39.12 -24.65
C ILE A 1012 -30.73 -40.08 -24.88
N GLN A 1013 -31.08 -40.35 -26.14
CA GLN A 1013 -32.10 -41.36 -26.46
C GLN A 1013 -31.74 -42.75 -25.91
N TRP A 1014 -30.46 -43.12 -25.95
CA TRP A 1014 -30.01 -44.41 -25.42
C TRP A 1014 -30.14 -44.50 -23.89
N ILE A 1015 -29.81 -43.42 -23.17
CA ILE A 1015 -30.03 -43.32 -21.71
C ILE A 1015 -31.54 -43.42 -21.39
N ALA A 1016 -32.37 -42.70 -22.15
CA ALA A 1016 -33.82 -42.72 -22.01
C ALA A 1016 -34.43 -44.13 -22.21
N ARG A 1017 -33.95 -44.91 -23.19
CA ARG A 1017 -34.41 -46.30 -23.40
C ARG A 1017 -34.07 -47.22 -22.23
N HIS A 1018 -32.93 -47.02 -21.58
CA HIS A 1018 -32.53 -47.81 -20.41
C HIS A 1018 -33.42 -47.52 -19.19
N LEU A 1019 -33.94 -46.30 -19.09
CA LEU A 1019 -34.96 -45.95 -18.09
C LEU A 1019 -36.29 -46.69 -18.31
N GLN A 1020 -36.67 -46.94 -19.56
CA GLN A 1020 -37.94 -47.63 -19.87
C GLN A 1020 -37.87 -49.15 -19.67
N LYS A 1021 -36.70 -49.78 -19.85
CA LYS A 1021 -36.54 -51.23 -19.61
C LYS A 1021 -36.69 -51.61 -18.12
N SER A 1022 -36.51 -50.66 -17.20
CA SER A 1022 -36.74 -50.89 -15.76
C SER A 1022 -38.22 -50.77 -15.32
N GLN A 1023 -39.18 -50.65 -16.24
CA GLN A 1023 -40.64 -50.53 -16.00
C GLN A 1023 -41.29 -51.64 -15.16
N HIS A 1024 -40.58 -52.72 -14.82
CA HIS A 1024 -41.07 -53.77 -13.92
C HIS A 1024 -40.79 -53.46 -12.43
N GLU A 1025 -40.05 -52.39 -12.13
CA GLU A 1025 -39.84 -51.88 -10.77
C GLU A 1025 -40.86 -50.78 -10.43
N VAL A 1026 -41.29 -50.69 -9.16
CA VAL A 1026 -42.30 -49.72 -8.64
C VAL A 1026 -41.84 -48.26 -8.81
N TYR A 1027 -40.55 -48.02 -9.07
CA TYR A 1027 -39.95 -46.70 -9.27
C TYR A 1027 -39.01 -46.74 -10.48
N HIS A 1028 -39.02 -45.70 -11.31
CA HIS A 1028 -38.02 -45.53 -12.37
C HIS A 1028 -36.62 -45.44 -11.76
N SER A 1029 -35.77 -46.41 -12.05
CA SER A 1029 -34.41 -46.49 -11.53
C SER A 1029 -33.37 -46.61 -12.65
N LEU A 1030 -32.18 -46.08 -12.39
CA LEU A 1030 -31.03 -46.17 -13.30
C LEU A 1030 -29.80 -46.64 -12.53
N ASP A 1031 -29.23 -47.77 -12.96
CA ASP A 1031 -27.94 -48.23 -12.44
C ASP A 1031 -26.81 -47.44 -13.11
N VAL A 1032 -26.00 -46.77 -12.29
CA VAL A 1032 -24.88 -45.94 -12.75
C VAL A 1032 -23.60 -46.29 -12.00
N VAL A 1033 -22.47 -46.08 -12.66
CA VAL A 1033 -21.17 -45.96 -12.00
C VAL A 1033 -20.85 -44.48 -11.89
N VAL A 1034 -20.70 -44.01 -10.66
CA VAL A 1034 -20.25 -42.67 -10.34
C VAL A 1034 -18.73 -42.65 -10.42
N VAL A 1035 -18.17 -41.98 -11.42
CA VAL A 1035 -16.73 -41.80 -11.62
C VAL A 1035 -16.35 -40.37 -11.28
N GLY A 1036 -15.59 -40.19 -10.22
CA GLY A 1036 -15.18 -38.86 -9.75
C GLY A 1036 -14.35 -38.09 -10.77
N LYS A 1037 -14.65 -36.80 -10.96
CA LYS A 1037 -13.88 -35.94 -11.86
C LYS A 1037 -12.44 -35.82 -11.34
N VAL A 1038 -11.45 -36.07 -12.20
CA VAL A 1038 -10.03 -35.93 -11.84
C VAL A 1038 -9.69 -34.45 -11.63
N LYS A 1039 -9.03 -34.14 -10.52
CA LYS A 1039 -8.66 -32.76 -10.15
C LYS A 1039 -7.51 -32.24 -11.00
N SER A 1040 -7.59 -30.99 -11.43
CA SER A 1040 -6.56 -30.30 -12.23
C SER A 1040 -6.07 -31.11 -13.44
N GLN A 1041 -6.96 -31.88 -14.06
CA GLN A 1041 -6.61 -32.82 -15.12
C GLN A 1041 -6.06 -32.07 -16.35
N LYS A 1042 -4.87 -32.48 -16.82
CA LYS A 1042 -4.31 -32.05 -18.11
C LYS A 1042 -4.18 -33.27 -19.00
N GLU A 1043 -4.88 -33.27 -20.13
CA GLU A 1043 -4.84 -34.34 -21.11
C GLU A 1043 -3.80 -34.10 -22.21
N ASN A 1044 -3.45 -35.14 -22.95
CA ASN A 1044 -2.55 -35.11 -24.10
C ASN A 1044 -1.13 -34.66 -23.75
N VAL A 1045 -0.61 -35.09 -22.60
CA VAL A 1045 0.76 -34.78 -22.20
C VAL A 1045 1.74 -35.50 -23.13
N GLU A 1046 2.53 -34.74 -23.87
CA GLU A 1046 3.58 -35.26 -24.75
C GLU A 1046 4.79 -35.75 -23.93
N LEU A 1047 5.30 -36.93 -24.28
CA LEU A 1047 6.53 -37.46 -23.68
C LEU A 1047 7.75 -37.04 -24.48
N HIS A 1048 8.81 -36.62 -23.79
CA HIS A 1048 10.09 -36.38 -24.43
C HIS A 1048 10.62 -37.69 -25.07
N PRO A 1049 11.18 -37.67 -26.29
CA PRO A 1049 11.62 -38.89 -26.99
C PRO A 1049 12.60 -39.76 -26.20
N GLN A 1050 13.43 -39.16 -25.34
CA GLN A 1050 14.38 -39.92 -24.50
C GLN A 1050 13.70 -40.83 -23.47
N VAL A 1051 12.46 -40.55 -23.05
CA VAL A 1051 11.69 -41.43 -22.14
C VAL A 1051 11.52 -42.81 -22.78
N ARG A 1052 11.28 -42.85 -24.09
CA ARG A 1052 11.21 -44.10 -24.86
C ARG A 1052 12.53 -44.86 -24.80
N GLU A 1053 13.65 -44.17 -24.99
CA GLU A 1053 14.98 -44.78 -24.97
C GLU A 1053 15.36 -45.29 -23.57
N PHE A 1054 14.87 -44.65 -22.50
CA PHE A 1054 15.04 -45.12 -21.13
C PHE A 1054 14.37 -46.48 -20.87
N PHE A 1055 13.11 -46.62 -21.31
CA PHE A 1055 12.36 -47.88 -21.19
C PHE A 1055 12.85 -48.97 -22.15
N LYS A 1056 13.61 -48.61 -23.20
CA LYS A 1056 14.36 -49.53 -24.07
C LYS A 1056 15.72 -49.92 -23.49
N HIS A 1057 16.11 -49.39 -22.33
CA HIS A 1057 17.42 -49.62 -21.71
C HIS A 1057 18.60 -49.02 -22.50
N SER A 1058 18.34 -48.06 -23.38
CA SER A 1058 19.34 -47.39 -24.22
C SER A 1058 19.74 -45.99 -23.72
N ALA A 1059 18.99 -45.43 -22.77
CA ALA A 1059 19.33 -44.20 -22.06
C ALA A 1059 19.42 -44.42 -20.54
N ASP A 1060 20.33 -43.68 -19.90
CA ASP A 1060 20.40 -43.57 -18.44
C ASP A 1060 19.51 -42.43 -17.93
N PHE A 1061 19.41 -42.31 -16.62
CA PHE A 1061 18.59 -41.27 -15.99
C PHE A 1061 19.23 -39.87 -16.10
N VAL A 1062 20.56 -39.77 -16.15
CA VAL A 1062 21.27 -38.49 -16.21
C VAL A 1062 20.89 -37.69 -17.46
N ASN A 1063 20.74 -38.37 -18.60
CA ASN A 1063 20.29 -37.73 -19.84
C ASN A 1063 18.86 -37.18 -19.75
N LEU A 1064 17.99 -37.85 -18.98
CA LEU A 1064 16.59 -37.49 -18.81
C LEU A 1064 16.39 -36.30 -17.87
N GLU A 1065 17.21 -36.20 -16.82
CA GLU A 1065 17.18 -35.04 -15.91
C GLU A 1065 17.46 -33.73 -16.66
N ASN A 1066 18.40 -33.76 -17.61
CA ASN A 1066 18.78 -32.60 -18.41
C ASN A 1066 17.65 -32.07 -19.31
N VAL A 1067 16.65 -32.89 -19.61
CA VAL A 1067 15.47 -32.52 -20.41
C VAL A 1067 14.20 -32.37 -19.56
N GLY A 1068 14.35 -32.32 -18.24
CA GLY A 1068 13.25 -32.05 -17.30
C GLY A 1068 12.35 -33.26 -17.01
N VAL A 1069 12.79 -34.49 -17.29
CA VAL A 1069 12.07 -35.71 -16.91
C VAL A 1069 12.49 -36.13 -15.50
N THR A 1070 11.53 -36.21 -14.58
CA THR A 1070 11.77 -36.61 -13.19
C THR A 1070 11.73 -38.14 -13.00
N ARG A 1071 12.31 -38.63 -11.92
CA ARG A 1071 12.23 -40.03 -11.47
C ARG A 1071 10.81 -40.41 -11.17
N GLN A 1072 10.06 -39.50 -10.55
CA GLN A 1072 8.68 -39.76 -10.19
C GLN A 1072 7.81 -39.94 -11.43
N MET A 1073 8.01 -39.16 -12.50
CA MET A 1073 7.35 -39.37 -13.79
C MET A 1073 7.65 -40.76 -14.37
N LEU A 1074 8.90 -41.23 -14.31
CA LEU A 1074 9.28 -42.56 -14.82
C LEU A 1074 8.69 -43.70 -13.99
N ARG A 1075 8.71 -43.57 -12.66
CA ARG A 1075 8.00 -44.49 -11.74
C ARG A 1075 6.52 -44.54 -12.08
N ASP A 1076 5.97 -43.39 -12.45
CA ASP A 1076 4.57 -43.32 -12.80
C ASP A 1076 4.24 -44.07 -14.07
N LEU A 1077 5.00 -43.86 -15.13
CA LEU A 1077 4.83 -44.56 -16.41
C LEU A 1077 5.00 -46.07 -16.26
N ALA A 1078 6.00 -46.51 -15.49
CA ALA A 1078 6.22 -47.94 -15.21
C ALA A 1078 4.99 -48.60 -14.57
N ASN A 1079 4.37 -47.93 -13.59
CA ASN A 1079 3.15 -48.42 -12.96
C ASN A 1079 1.94 -48.41 -13.92
N ILE A 1080 1.80 -47.39 -14.77
CA ILE A 1080 0.72 -47.31 -15.78
C ILE A 1080 0.83 -48.48 -16.76
N PHE A 1081 2.03 -48.82 -17.25
CA PHE A 1081 2.19 -49.93 -18.18
C PHE A 1081 1.82 -51.29 -17.57
N VAL A 1082 2.17 -51.50 -16.30
CA VAL A 1082 1.74 -52.69 -15.54
C VAL A 1082 0.23 -52.72 -15.39
N PHE A 1083 -0.37 -51.59 -15.05
CA PHE A 1083 -1.81 -51.47 -14.86
C PHE A 1083 -2.59 -51.72 -16.14
N ASP A 1084 -2.20 -51.08 -17.25
CA ASP A 1084 -2.80 -51.27 -18.59
C ASP A 1084 -2.74 -52.72 -19.05
N PHE A 1085 -1.65 -53.42 -18.76
CA PHE A 1085 -1.54 -54.84 -19.06
C PHE A 1085 -2.56 -55.66 -18.28
N LEU A 1086 -2.73 -55.39 -16.98
CA LEU A 1086 -3.66 -56.14 -16.11
C LEU A 1086 -5.13 -55.87 -16.45
N ILE A 1087 -5.49 -54.64 -16.81
CA ILE A 1087 -6.86 -54.29 -17.25
C ILE A 1087 -7.10 -54.58 -18.74
N HIS A 1088 -6.07 -55.01 -19.48
CA HIS A 1088 -6.12 -55.24 -20.92
C HIS A 1088 -6.58 -53.98 -21.70
N ASN A 1089 -5.84 -52.86 -21.55
CA ASN A 1089 -6.08 -51.64 -22.31
C ASN A 1089 -4.97 -51.43 -23.36
N PRO A 1090 -5.09 -51.98 -24.58
CA PRO A 1090 -4.11 -51.77 -25.66
C PRO A 1090 -4.22 -50.40 -26.34
N SER A 1091 -5.20 -49.58 -25.95
CA SER A 1091 -5.60 -48.36 -26.68
C SER A 1091 -5.19 -47.05 -26.00
N ARG A 1092 -4.40 -47.09 -24.92
CA ARG A 1092 -3.92 -45.88 -24.24
C ARG A 1092 -2.92 -45.12 -25.13
N LYS A 1093 -3.42 -44.12 -25.86
CA LYS A 1093 -2.64 -43.27 -26.78
C LYS A 1093 -2.27 -41.92 -26.18
N LYS A 1094 -2.91 -41.53 -25.08
CA LYS A 1094 -2.79 -40.22 -24.45
C LYS A 1094 -2.46 -40.40 -22.97
N LEU A 1095 -1.63 -39.50 -22.45
CA LEU A 1095 -1.39 -39.38 -21.02
C LEU A 1095 -2.21 -38.24 -20.46
N ALA A 1096 -2.59 -38.41 -19.20
CA ALA A 1096 -3.16 -37.36 -18.39
C ALA A 1096 -2.32 -37.17 -17.13
N THR A 1097 -2.22 -35.93 -16.65
CA THR A 1097 -1.71 -35.63 -15.33
C THR A 1097 -2.81 -35.06 -14.45
N SER A 1098 -2.75 -35.37 -13.16
CA SER A 1098 -3.51 -34.71 -12.10
C SER A 1098 -2.48 -33.97 -11.26
N GLU A 1099 -2.48 -32.65 -11.34
CA GLU A 1099 -1.51 -31.80 -10.66
C GLU A 1099 -0.05 -32.15 -11.01
N LEU A 1100 0.65 -32.85 -10.12
CA LEU A 1100 2.07 -33.20 -10.21
C LEU A 1100 2.34 -34.65 -10.65
N ARG A 1101 1.29 -35.46 -10.88
CA ARG A 1101 1.42 -36.91 -11.08
C ARG A 1101 0.72 -37.38 -12.34
N PHE A 1102 1.26 -38.41 -12.99
CA PHE A 1102 0.55 -39.08 -14.09
C PHE A 1102 -0.56 -39.96 -13.54
N VAL A 1103 -1.73 -39.85 -14.14
CA VAL A 1103 -2.94 -40.58 -13.75
C VAL A 1103 -3.43 -41.46 -14.88
N THR A 1104 -4.29 -42.41 -14.50
CA THR A 1104 -4.82 -43.39 -15.43
C THR A 1104 -6.27 -43.06 -15.75
N ASP A 1105 -6.50 -42.39 -16.88
CA ASP A 1105 -7.83 -41.98 -17.36
C ASP A 1105 -8.27 -42.72 -18.64
N GLY A 1106 -9.56 -42.74 -18.97
CA GLY A 1106 -10.09 -43.44 -20.15
C GLY A 1106 -9.95 -44.96 -20.05
N ASN A 1107 -10.38 -45.53 -18.92
CA ASN A 1107 -10.39 -46.99 -18.72
C ASN A 1107 -11.71 -47.62 -19.20
N ASP A 1108 -12.60 -46.83 -19.76
CA ASP A 1108 -13.82 -47.26 -20.47
C ASP A 1108 -13.55 -48.31 -21.56
N LYS A 1109 -12.35 -48.30 -22.16
CA LYS A 1109 -11.90 -49.25 -23.19
C LYS A 1109 -11.17 -50.48 -22.64
N ALA A 1110 -11.04 -50.60 -21.32
CA ALA A 1110 -10.42 -51.75 -20.69
C ALA A 1110 -11.33 -52.98 -20.76
N PHE A 1111 -10.73 -54.16 -20.64
CA PHE A 1111 -11.44 -55.45 -20.67
C PHE A 1111 -12.22 -55.76 -21.97
N TRP A 1112 -11.92 -55.05 -23.07
CA TRP A 1112 -12.59 -55.14 -24.38
C TRP A 1112 -11.92 -56.11 -25.37
N PRO A 1113 -12.66 -56.77 -26.29
CA PRO A 1113 -13.75 -57.72 -26.08
C PRO A 1113 -13.22 -59.16 -26.19
N ASP A 1114 -12.13 -59.51 -25.50
CA ASP A 1114 -11.83 -60.92 -25.24
C ASP A 1114 -10.95 -61.02 -24.00
N VAL A 1115 -11.59 -61.06 -22.83
CA VAL A 1115 -10.93 -61.36 -21.54
C VAL A 1115 -10.40 -62.81 -21.52
N SER A 1116 -10.34 -63.50 -22.66
CA SER A 1116 -9.76 -64.84 -22.81
C SER A 1116 -8.34 -64.90 -22.26
N ILE A 1117 -7.87 -66.13 -22.03
CA ILE A 1117 -6.54 -66.47 -21.50
C ILE A 1117 -5.39 -65.87 -22.38
N LYS A 1118 -5.70 -65.34 -23.57
CA LYS A 1118 -4.75 -64.68 -24.48
C LYS A 1118 -4.48 -63.23 -24.03
N ALA A 1119 -3.46 -63.03 -23.18
CA ALA A 1119 -3.01 -61.69 -22.82
C ALA A 1119 -2.30 -60.96 -23.97
N CYS A 1120 -2.41 -59.62 -23.94
CA CYS A 1120 -1.79 -58.74 -24.91
C CYS A 1120 -0.35 -58.37 -24.53
N ASP A 1121 0.60 -59.26 -24.83
CA ASP A 1121 2.01 -59.06 -24.49
C ASP A 1121 2.60 -57.77 -25.11
N ALA A 1122 2.00 -57.27 -26.20
CA ALA A 1122 2.39 -56.00 -26.82
C ALA A 1122 2.26 -54.78 -25.88
N ILE A 1123 1.36 -54.81 -24.89
CA ILE A 1123 1.21 -53.73 -23.91
C ILE A 1123 2.49 -53.62 -23.05
N LEU A 1124 3.11 -54.75 -22.70
CA LEU A 1124 4.38 -54.75 -21.97
C LEU A 1124 5.56 -54.47 -22.92
N LYS A 1125 5.58 -55.09 -24.10
CA LYS A 1125 6.73 -55.05 -25.02
C LYS A 1125 6.85 -53.77 -25.85
N CYS A 1126 5.75 -53.13 -26.22
CA CYS A 1126 5.75 -51.88 -26.98
C CYS A 1126 4.51 -51.04 -26.60
N PRO A 1127 4.46 -50.47 -25.37
CA PRO A 1127 3.34 -49.67 -24.93
C PRO A 1127 2.95 -48.63 -25.98
N ALA A 1128 1.65 -48.48 -26.27
CA ALA A 1128 1.18 -47.56 -27.31
C ALA A 1128 1.64 -46.11 -27.06
N LEU A 1129 1.77 -45.71 -25.79
CA LEU A 1129 2.31 -44.42 -25.35
C LEU A 1129 3.78 -44.16 -25.74
N LEU A 1130 4.56 -45.20 -26.04
CA LEU A 1130 5.97 -45.07 -26.42
C LEU A 1130 6.19 -45.24 -27.94
N GLN A 1131 5.12 -45.34 -28.73
CA GLN A 1131 5.20 -45.44 -30.18
C GLN A 1131 5.29 -44.03 -30.81
N PRO A 1132 6.09 -43.83 -31.88
CA PRO A 1132 6.20 -42.53 -32.53
C PRO A 1132 4.87 -42.12 -33.18
N GLU A 1133 4.61 -40.81 -33.22
CA GLU A 1133 3.42 -40.27 -33.89
C GLU A 1133 3.43 -40.65 -35.37
N GLY A 1134 2.33 -41.19 -35.87
CA GLY A 1134 2.17 -41.61 -37.28
C GLY A 1134 2.23 -43.12 -37.53
N THR A 1135 2.73 -43.94 -36.60
CA THR A 1135 2.54 -45.41 -36.64
C THR A 1135 1.11 -45.79 -36.27
N ARG A 1136 0.13 -45.45 -37.14
CA ARG A 1136 -1.27 -45.84 -36.95
C ARG A 1136 -1.39 -47.36 -37.09
N ALA A 1137 -1.86 -48.03 -36.03
CA ALA A 1137 -2.47 -49.34 -36.17
C ALA A 1137 -3.58 -49.20 -37.20
N SER A 1138 -3.51 -50.01 -38.26
CA SER A 1138 -4.58 -50.14 -39.24
C SER A 1138 -5.90 -50.24 -38.47
N THR A 1139 -6.81 -49.30 -38.73
CA THR A 1139 -8.16 -49.24 -38.16
C THR A 1139 -9.06 -50.39 -38.64
N GLU A 1140 -8.54 -51.32 -39.44
CA GLU A 1140 -9.30 -52.47 -39.92
C GLU A 1140 -9.31 -53.61 -38.89
N LYS A 1141 -10.48 -53.73 -38.25
CA LYS A 1141 -10.93 -54.78 -37.32
C LYS A 1141 -10.28 -54.77 -35.93
N HIS A 1142 -11.14 -54.50 -34.95
CA HIS A 1142 -10.91 -54.38 -33.50
C HIS A 1142 -10.46 -55.67 -32.79
N ASP A 1143 -9.89 -56.64 -33.50
CA ASP A 1143 -9.67 -58.02 -33.03
C ASP A 1143 -8.23 -58.36 -32.62
N ALA A 1144 -7.26 -57.44 -32.65
CA ALA A 1144 -5.89 -57.80 -32.34
C ALA A 1144 -5.16 -56.75 -31.51
N CYS A 1145 -4.53 -57.22 -30.43
CA CYS A 1145 -3.30 -56.62 -29.93
C CYS A 1145 -2.50 -55.95 -31.04
N PRO A 1146 -1.99 -54.72 -30.84
CA PRO A 1146 -1.29 -54.00 -31.89
C PRO A 1146 -0.24 -54.91 -32.55
N LYS A 1147 -0.41 -55.24 -33.83
CA LYS A 1147 0.57 -56.01 -34.63
C LYS A 1147 1.87 -55.23 -34.89
N ILE A 1148 1.99 -54.04 -34.31
CA ILE A 1148 3.04 -53.04 -34.54
C ILE A 1148 4.35 -53.38 -33.80
N CYS A 1149 4.34 -54.25 -32.79
CA CYS A 1149 5.61 -54.86 -32.38
C CYS A 1149 6.04 -55.78 -33.54
N PRO A 1150 7.14 -55.49 -34.27
CA PRO A 1150 7.50 -56.23 -35.47
C PRO A 1150 7.52 -57.73 -35.18
N ASN A 1151 6.66 -58.43 -35.92
CA ASN A 1151 6.41 -59.84 -35.80
C ASN A 1151 7.57 -60.58 -36.48
N THR A 1152 8.50 -61.14 -35.70
CA THR A 1152 9.45 -62.12 -36.23
C THR A 1152 9.65 -63.22 -35.21
N ASP A 1153 9.38 -64.46 -35.61
CA ASP A 1153 9.52 -65.71 -34.85
C ASP A 1153 10.97 -66.06 -34.44
N VAL A 1154 11.83 -65.06 -34.28
CA VAL A 1154 13.17 -65.13 -33.71
C VAL A 1154 13.30 -63.92 -32.80
N ILE A 1155 13.30 -64.12 -31.48
CA ILE A 1155 13.39 -63.03 -30.49
C ILE A 1155 14.79 -62.39 -30.60
N PRO A 1156 14.97 -61.19 -31.18
CA PRO A 1156 16.24 -60.49 -31.12
C PRO A 1156 16.41 -59.96 -29.69
N SER A 1157 17.64 -59.69 -29.29
CA SER A 1157 18.05 -59.16 -27.99
C SER A 1157 17.42 -57.81 -27.59
N ASP A 1158 16.55 -57.22 -28.39
CA ASP A 1158 16.24 -55.79 -28.39
C ASP A 1158 14.73 -55.52 -28.17
N GLN A 1159 13.92 -56.56 -27.91
CA GLN A 1159 12.45 -56.46 -27.75
C GLN A 1159 11.90 -56.47 -26.30
N PHE A 1160 12.75 -56.43 -25.26
CA PHE A 1160 12.28 -56.24 -23.88
C PHE A 1160 12.25 -54.75 -23.52
N VAL A 1161 11.33 -54.01 -24.12
CA VAL A 1161 10.99 -52.67 -23.63
C VAL A 1161 10.12 -52.85 -22.38
N ASN A 1162 10.31 -52.03 -21.35
CA ASN A 1162 9.58 -52.06 -20.07
C ASN A 1162 9.97 -53.19 -19.08
N CYS A 1163 11.26 -53.54 -18.99
CA CYS A 1163 11.77 -54.36 -17.89
C CYS A 1163 12.20 -53.54 -16.64
N ARG A 1164 11.60 -52.36 -16.42
CA ARG A 1164 11.87 -51.50 -15.25
C ARG A 1164 10.61 -51.43 -14.39
N PHE A 1165 10.68 -51.94 -13.16
CA PHE A 1165 9.56 -52.00 -12.23
C PHE A 1165 9.88 -51.23 -10.96
N THR A 1166 8.90 -50.56 -10.39
CA THR A 1166 9.10 -49.92 -9.07
C THR A 1166 9.21 -51.00 -7.98
N VAL A 1167 10.06 -50.76 -6.97
CA VAL A 1167 10.22 -51.63 -5.79
C VAL A 1167 8.86 -51.96 -5.16
N GLN A 1168 7.99 -50.96 -5.03
CA GLN A 1168 6.66 -51.08 -4.43
C GLN A 1168 5.77 -52.00 -5.27
N THR A 1169 5.61 -51.74 -6.57
CA THR A 1169 4.77 -52.58 -7.45
C THR A 1169 5.29 -54.01 -7.48
N PHE A 1170 6.60 -54.20 -7.58
CA PHE A 1170 7.20 -55.53 -7.50
C PHE A 1170 6.85 -56.24 -6.18
N SER A 1171 7.00 -55.55 -5.06
CA SER A 1171 6.71 -56.10 -3.72
C SER A 1171 5.22 -56.44 -3.54
N THR A 1172 4.32 -55.58 -4.01
CA THR A 1172 2.86 -55.83 -3.98
C THR A 1172 2.47 -57.02 -4.85
N LEU A 1173 2.96 -57.09 -6.09
CA LEU A 1173 2.71 -58.24 -6.96
C LEU A 1173 3.29 -59.53 -6.36
N LYS A 1174 4.46 -59.46 -5.71
CA LYS A 1174 5.04 -60.59 -5.00
C LYS A 1174 4.16 -61.05 -3.83
N ARG A 1175 3.58 -60.14 -3.02
CA ARG A 1175 2.64 -60.48 -1.94
C ARG A 1175 1.45 -61.29 -2.44
N PHE A 1176 0.89 -60.93 -3.60
CA PHE A 1176 -0.19 -61.70 -4.22
C PHE A 1176 0.23 -63.07 -4.76
N ASN A 1177 1.54 -63.32 -4.92
CA ASN A 1177 2.11 -64.54 -5.50
C ASN A 1177 2.62 -65.58 -4.45
N VAL A 1178 2.59 -65.30 -3.15
CA VAL A 1178 3.25 -66.15 -2.12
C VAL A 1178 2.42 -67.39 -1.71
N GLY A 1179 2.41 -68.46 -2.53
CA GLY A 1179 2.17 -69.87 -2.13
C GLY A 1179 1.59 -70.82 -3.22
N LYS A 1180 1.05 -72.01 -2.85
CA LYS A 1180 0.44 -73.00 -3.77
C LYS A 1180 -1.09 -72.80 -3.99
N GLY A 1181 -1.51 -72.43 -5.22
CA GLY A 1181 -2.92 -72.09 -5.58
C GLY A 1181 -3.28 -70.61 -5.88
N TYR A 1182 -2.29 -69.77 -6.23
CA TYR A 1182 -2.28 -68.31 -5.95
C TYR A 1182 -2.73 -67.36 -7.06
N ASP A 1183 -3.01 -67.84 -8.27
CA ASP A 1183 -3.66 -67.03 -9.32
C ASP A 1183 -5.05 -66.51 -8.89
N ARG A 1184 -5.54 -66.94 -7.71
CA ARG A 1184 -6.82 -66.58 -7.11
C ARG A 1184 -6.76 -65.47 -6.06
N LEU A 1185 -5.63 -65.11 -5.45
CA LEU A 1185 -5.68 -64.16 -4.30
C LEU A 1185 -6.07 -62.74 -4.74
N LEU A 1186 -5.43 -62.22 -5.78
CA LEU A 1186 -5.78 -60.91 -6.36
C LEU A 1186 -7.23 -60.92 -6.90
N SER A 1187 -7.60 -61.94 -7.66
CA SER A 1187 -8.97 -62.10 -8.19
C SER A 1187 -10.02 -62.27 -7.08
N SER A 1188 -9.70 -62.95 -5.98
CA SER A 1188 -10.57 -63.12 -4.81
C SER A 1188 -10.78 -61.79 -4.08
N LYS A 1189 -9.71 -61.02 -3.87
CA LYS A 1189 -9.80 -59.68 -3.27
C LYS A 1189 -10.56 -58.69 -4.15
N LEU A 1190 -10.39 -58.78 -5.47
CA LEU A 1190 -11.20 -58.00 -6.42
C LEU A 1190 -12.67 -58.40 -6.34
N ARG A 1191 -12.98 -59.70 -6.36
CA ARG A 1191 -14.36 -60.20 -6.20
C ARG A 1191 -14.99 -59.72 -4.90
N GLN A 1192 -14.26 -59.83 -3.78
CA GLN A 1192 -14.70 -59.35 -2.48
C GLN A 1192 -15.01 -57.84 -2.50
N SER A 1193 -14.17 -57.05 -3.18
CA SER A 1193 -14.38 -55.61 -3.30
C SER A 1193 -15.63 -55.26 -4.13
N LEU A 1194 -15.83 -55.97 -5.25
CA LEU A 1194 -16.97 -55.75 -6.14
C LEU A 1194 -18.30 -56.25 -5.53
N MET A 1195 -18.27 -57.25 -4.64
CA MET A 1195 -19.47 -57.70 -3.90
C MET A 1195 -20.04 -56.64 -2.96
N ASN A 1196 -19.26 -55.62 -2.58
CA ASN A 1196 -19.73 -54.50 -1.77
C ASN A 1196 -20.38 -53.37 -2.61
N GLU A 1197 -20.46 -53.54 -3.92
CA GLU A 1197 -21.12 -52.59 -4.82
C GLU A 1197 -22.62 -52.86 -4.94
N THR A 1198 -23.38 -51.80 -5.24
CA THR A 1198 -24.84 -51.90 -5.38
C THR A 1198 -25.28 -52.60 -6.66
N ILE A 1199 -24.39 -52.70 -7.65
CA ILE A 1199 -24.62 -53.36 -8.93
C ILE A 1199 -23.94 -54.74 -8.89
N ASP A 1200 -24.68 -55.80 -9.19
CA ASP A 1200 -24.13 -57.15 -9.30
C ASP A 1200 -23.34 -57.30 -10.61
N ILE A 1201 -22.02 -57.18 -10.51
CA ILE A 1201 -21.10 -57.31 -11.67
C ILE A 1201 -21.19 -58.71 -12.31
N ASP A 1202 -21.48 -59.75 -11.55
CA ASP A 1202 -21.57 -61.12 -12.07
C ASP A 1202 -22.81 -61.32 -12.96
N SER A 1203 -23.77 -60.40 -12.92
CA SER A 1203 -24.92 -60.38 -13.84
C SER A 1203 -24.56 -59.86 -15.25
N PHE A 1204 -23.40 -59.21 -15.43
CA PHE A 1204 -22.94 -58.61 -16.70
C PHE A 1204 -21.87 -59.45 -17.41
N LYS A 1205 -21.93 -60.79 -17.32
CA LYS A 1205 -20.95 -61.70 -17.95
C LYS A 1205 -20.78 -61.48 -19.46
N SER A 1206 -21.85 -61.08 -20.15
CA SER A 1206 -21.82 -60.79 -21.60
C SER A 1206 -20.89 -59.64 -21.97
N TYR A 1207 -20.68 -58.68 -21.07
CA TYR A 1207 -19.80 -57.52 -21.31
C TYR A 1207 -18.32 -57.91 -21.33
N PHE A 1208 -17.90 -58.76 -20.37
CA PHE A 1208 -16.49 -59.17 -20.24
C PHE A 1208 -16.10 -60.32 -21.19
N GLY A 1209 -16.96 -60.71 -22.13
CA GLY A 1209 -16.69 -61.74 -23.13
C GLY A 1209 -16.95 -63.18 -22.64
N LYS A 1210 -16.43 -64.18 -23.38
CA LYS A 1210 -16.70 -65.61 -23.11
C LYS A 1210 -16.04 -66.16 -21.84
N ALA A 1211 -14.97 -65.51 -21.35
CA ALA A 1211 -14.27 -65.87 -20.14
C ALA A 1211 -14.69 -64.96 -18.99
N ASN A 1212 -14.76 -65.50 -17.77
CA ASN A 1212 -15.08 -64.69 -16.58
C ASN A 1212 -13.93 -63.67 -16.31
N LEU A 1213 -14.28 -62.41 -16.01
CA LEU A 1213 -13.39 -61.33 -15.58
C LEU A 1213 -12.23 -61.81 -14.68
N TYR A 1214 -12.56 -62.59 -13.65
CA TYR A 1214 -11.60 -63.05 -12.64
C TYR A 1214 -10.57 -64.06 -13.17
N GLU A 1215 -10.99 -64.91 -14.12
CA GLU A 1215 -10.11 -65.90 -14.76
C GLU A 1215 -9.14 -65.22 -15.72
N GLY A 1216 -9.63 -64.27 -16.53
CA GLY A 1216 -8.77 -63.49 -17.41
C GLY A 1216 -7.76 -62.64 -16.65
N LEU A 1217 -8.16 -62.02 -15.52
CA LEU A 1217 -7.22 -61.30 -14.65
C LEU A 1217 -6.15 -62.23 -14.08
N GLY A 1218 -6.54 -63.41 -13.59
CA GLY A 1218 -5.60 -64.41 -13.08
C GLY A 1218 -4.58 -64.85 -14.13
N ALA A 1219 -5.04 -65.12 -15.36
CA ALA A 1219 -4.16 -65.47 -16.48
C ALA A 1219 -3.17 -64.35 -16.84
N ARG A 1220 -3.62 -63.09 -16.84
CA ARG A 1220 -2.75 -61.93 -17.08
C ARG A 1220 -1.75 -61.74 -15.95
N PHE A 1221 -2.19 -61.82 -14.70
CA PHE A 1221 -1.30 -61.74 -13.54
C PHE A 1221 -0.20 -62.81 -13.58
N PHE A 1222 -0.55 -64.07 -13.86
CA PHE A 1222 0.43 -65.14 -14.04
C PHE A 1222 1.46 -64.79 -15.13
N ARG A 1223 1.01 -64.34 -16.31
CA ARG A 1223 1.92 -63.92 -17.39
C ARG A 1223 2.82 -62.74 -17.01
N LEU A 1224 2.30 -61.75 -16.29
CA LEU A 1224 3.09 -60.64 -15.78
C LEU A 1224 4.23 -61.14 -14.87
N THR A 1225 3.94 -62.06 -13.95
CA THR A 1225 4.98 -62.61 -13.07
C THR A 1225 6.05 -63.39 -13.85
N GLN A 1226 5.68 -64.09 -14.92
CA GLN A 1226 6.63 -64.77 -15.80
C GLN A 1226 7.48 -63.76 -16.59
N HIS A 1227 6.87 -62.67 -17.05
CA HIS A 1227 7.59 -61.58 -17.72
C HIS A 1227 8.61 -60.94 -16.77
N MET A 1228 8.22 -60.63 -15.53
CA MET A 1228 9.11 -60.09 -14.50
C MET A 1228 10.29 -61.02 -14.20
N LYS A 1229 10.06 -62.34 -14.06
CA LYS A 1229 11.13 -63.33 -13.89
C LYS A 1229 12.12 -63.32 -15.05
N LYS A 1230 11.64 -63.24 -16.30
CA LYS A 1230 12.49 -63.15 -17.49
C LYS A 1230 13.30 -61.85 -17.50
N CYS A 1231 12.68 -60.71 -17.15
CA CYS A 1231 13.37 -59.44 -17.02
C CYS A 1231 14.49 -59.49 -15.97
N MET A 1232 14.20 -60.02 -14.78
CA MET A 1232 15.18 -60.17 -13.69
C MET A 1232 16.40 -61.01 -14.11
N VAL A 1233 16.16 -62.19 -14.71
CA VAL A 1233 17.23 -63.08 -15.18
C VAL A 1233 18.09 -62.38 -16.23
N ARG A 1234 17.48 -61.58 -17.10
CA ARG A 1234 18.14 -60.96 -18.24
C ARG A 1234 18.95 -59.71 -17.87
N PHE A 1235 18.38 -58.80 -17.08
CA PHE A 1235 18.96 -57.48 -16.81
C PHE A 1235 19.56 -57.35 -15.41
N GLY A 1236 19.38 -58.35 -14.54
CA GLY A 1236 19.79 -58.30 -13.14
C GLY A 1236 18.94 -57.34 -12.31
N ASN A 1237 19.12 -57.39 -10.98
CA ASN A 1237 18.29 -56.62 -10.05
C ASN A 1237 18.42 -55.10 -10.23
N GLY A 1238 19.61 -54.57 -10.58
CA GLY A 1238 19.85 -53.13 -10.61
C GLY A 1238 19.27 -52.38 -11.81
N ILE A 1239 18.95 -53.07 -12.92
CA ILE A 1239 18.20 -52.48 -14.04
C ILE A 1239 16.71 -52.76 -13.89
N PHE A 1240 16.36 -53.90 -13.26
CA PHE A 1240 15.00 -54.39 -13.12
C PHE A 1240 14.17 -53.63 -12.06
N ILE A 1241 14.78 -53.32 -10.91
CA ILE A 1241 14.20 -52.60 -9.77
C ILE A 1241 14.89 -51.25 -9.64
#